data_AF-A0A5C2HD50-F1
#
_entry.id   AF-A0A5C2HD50-F1
#
_cell.length_a   1.000
_cell.length_b   1.000
_cell.length_c   1.000
_cell.angle_alpha   90.00
_cell.angle_beta   90.00
_cell.angle_gamma   90.00
#
_symmetry.space_group_name_H-M   'P 1'
#
loop_
_entity.id
_entity.type
_entity.pdbx_description
1 polymer ?
#
loop_
_entity_poly.entity_id
_entity_poly.type
_entity_poly.pdbx_seq_one_letter_code
_entity_poly.pdbx_strand_id
1 'polypeptide(L)'
;MKIYINLFVIFHFLMVSSLFGFSIKDGYPLALENDMDFKINKNNLNNISIDKKIADSLLYPSLDFSANVEASRLTQGKLTPDNESLTKSDNYELKLTQPIFDGFESSYEKKLQEQRSKSAIYYLKESQNNVALNYVIAYVNTLREKDLFSLSKENLQISKDIFNKVYKKVNIGYGTKLEFEEVKSNMVESQVNLDIQKINLKEAIENLKLFVQSDFDSSELEKPNLNVKLPKTVSEALEIAYRENPSINVSKTNVYVAKFEQKRNQKDFYPNLDLVSSYNVNNALFKENDQEYNEYKVGFEISYNLFNGGRDTLSDKKALQNIKDKELLVKKSKYQVKTDLRLAWNAYKLNKEKQESLKQYLIVKKDVLDATNKEFDLGLKDLNTLLETNIEYVDIKKDLIRNTYDLMITNYEILNAMGKLSEALEDKLPTLDKIDADDLVLNMQNDLDFSFDRDTKYEEKKLTVIKPIENKKKEISNIKPKNMVKKVSFDNLTYEKTNTNLEKNITTTINNTFKEKFLNASKNKYTINLALSDSEIKAQRLLDRYELNDNAFFFSFREVNPLQKIMMGIFDSKQEAKNAISKLHNNLKNNQPTVEKIVIKQKLYNKYHSKNDAIAKDVKFVRVSPVINKPLIKKVTFSTMEPSNNKKIGNINFDNFKDKFLNASKDKYTINLAYSDSEKKAQALLHKYGLSNNGFFFKFRYENPLQKIMLGVFDSKGEALKAMASLPKGLKSNRPRVEKVSIKQALFHKYNKNYSTNLGSI
;
A
#
# COMPACT_ATOMS: atom_id res chain seq x y z
N MET A 1 65.30 15.52 -23.88
CA MET A 1 64.84 14.51 -22.89
C MET A 1 63.99 15.07 -21.74
N LYS A 2 64.11 16.36 -21.36
CA LYS A 2 63.33 16.97 -20.26
C LYS A 2 61.84 17.26 -20.57
N ILE A 3 61.43 17.29 -21.84
CA ILE A 3 60.03 17.62 -22.22
C ILE A 3 59.11 16.38 -22.20
N TYR A 4 59.65 15.17 -22.42
CA TYR A 4 58.85 13.93 -22.37
C TYR A 4 58.58 13.42 -20.95
N ILE A 5 59.41 13.81 -19.96
CA ILE A 5 59.19 13.44 -18.55
C ILE A 5 58.05 14.27 -17.94
N ASN A 6 57.91 15.55 -18.32
CA ASN A 6 56.81 16.38 -17.83
C ASN A 6 55.44 15.99 -18.42
N LEU A 7 55.37 15.49 -19.66
CA LEU A 7 54.12 14.98 -20.21
C LEU A 7 53.65 13.67 -19.56
N PHE A 8 54.60 12.81 -19.15
CA PHE A 8 54.26 11.55 -18.49
C PHE A 8 53.80 11.75 -17.03
N VAL A 9 54.34 12.76 -16.34
CA VAL A 9 53.91 13.13 -14.98
C VAL A 9 52.55 13.83 -14.98
N ILE A 10 52.24 14.65 -16.00
CA ILE A 10 50.92 15.29 -16.13
C ILE A 10 49.83 14.28 -16.53
N PHE A 11 50.18 13.22 -17.29
CA PHE A 11 49.24 12.14 -17.60
C PHE A 11 48.99 11.18 -16.42
N HIS A 12 49.97 11.01 -15.52
CA HIS A 12 49.77 10.27 -14.27
C HIS A 12 48.98 11.06 -13.22
N PHE A 13 48.96 12.39 -13.28
CA PHE A 13 48.17 13.23 -12.37
C PHE A 13 46.68 13.31 -12.77
N LEU A 14 46.32 12.93 -14.00
CA LEU A 14 44.93 12.84 -14.49
C LEU A 14 44.30 11.44 -14.39
N MET A 15 45.07 10.45 -13.90
CA MET A 15 44.61 9.09 -13.59
C MET A 15 44.58 8.82 -12.07
N VAL A 16 44.54 9.86 -11.26
CA VAL A 16 43.95 9.74 -9.91
C VAL A 16 42.45 9.98 -10.09
N SER A 17 41.77 9.03 -10.76
CA SER A 17 40.36 8.83 -10.48
C SER A 17 40.34 8.46 -9.01
N SER A 18 39.99 9.44 -8.19
CA SER A 18 39.71 9.22 -6.79
C SER A 18 38.79 8.00 -6.70
N LEU A 19 39.33 6.91 -6.15
CA LEU A 19 38.60 5.73 -5.68
C LEU A 19 37.69 6.18 -4.52
N PHE A 20 36.74 7.08 -4.79
CA PHE A 20 35.63 7.30 -3.90
C PHE A 20 34.68 6.16 -4.17
N GLY A 21 34.49 5.31 -3.17
CA GLY A 21 33.56 4.21 -3.30
C GLY A 21 32.15 4.77 -3.48
N PHE A 22 31.27 3.99 -4.11
CA PHE A 22 29.91 4.43 -4.38
C PHE A 22 29.15 4.70 -3.07
N SER A 23 29.05 5.98 -2.69
CA SER A 23 28.43 6.40 -1.42
C SER A 23 26.92 6.49 -1.54
N ILE A 24 26.23 6.47 -0.39
CA ILE A 24 24.77 6.68 -0.36
C ILE A 24 24.36 8.05 -0.89
N LYS A 25 25.25 9.05 -0.82
CA LYS A 25 24.96 10.41 -1.30
C LYS A 25 25.12 10.53 -2.81
N ASP A 26 26.04 9.78 -3.40
CA ASP A 26 26.25 9.80 -4.86
C ASP A 26 25.10 9.13 -5.61
N GLY A 27 24.55 8.05 -5.06
CA GLY A 27 23.44 7.34 -5.70
C GLY A 27 22.07 7.99 -5.50
N TYR A 28 21.88 8.85 -4.50
CA TYR A 28 20.58 9.47 -4.25
C TYR A 28 20.10 10.40 -5.38
N PRO A 29 20.93 11.32 -5.94
CA PRO A 29 20.56 12.12 -7.10
C PRO A 29 20.14 11.27 -8.30
N LEU A 30 20.85 10.16 -8.56
CA LEU A 30 20.48 9.21 -9.62
C LEU A 30 19.14 8.55 -9.33
N ALA A 31 18.91 8.09 -8.10
CA ALA A 31 17.63 7.52 -7.68
C ALA A 31 16.47 8.51 -7.86
N LEU A 32 16.69 9.78 -7.52
CA LEU A 32 15.71 10.83 -7.67
C LEU A 32 15.44 11.17 -9.13
N GLU A 33 16.49 11.31 -9.94
CA GLU A 33 16.37 11.58 -11.37
C GLU A 33 15.73 10.42 -12.12
N ASN A 34 15.84 9.19 -11.65
CA ASN A 34 15.29 8.03 -12.33
C ASN A 34 13.87 7.65 -11.87
N ASP A 35 13.42 8.16 -10.72
CA ASP A 35 12.09 7.85 -10.20
C ASP A 35 10.96 8.47 -11.05
N MET A 36 10.02 7.62 -11.48
CA MET A 36 8.92 8.03 -12.34
C MET A 36 7.88 8.89 -11.61
N ASP A 37 7.61 8.59 -10.34
CA ASP A 37 6.61 9.32 -9.56
C ASP A 37 7.11 10.74 -9.25
N PHE A 38 8.40 10.90 -8.95
CA PHE A 38 9.05 12.20 -8.82
C PHE A 38 8.96 13.03 -10.12
N LYS A 39 9.26 12.43 -11.29
CA LYS A 39 9.09 13.10 -12.59
C LYS A 39 7.66 13.55 -12.84
N ILE A 40 6.69 12.68 -12.56
CA ILE A 40 5.26 12.99 -12.71
C ILE A 40 4.89 14.18 -11.80
N ASN A 41 5.36 14.19 -10.55
CA ASN A 41 5.09 15.27 -9.60
C ASN A 41 5.77 16.58 -10.01
N LYS A 42 6.97 16.53 -10.58
CA LYS A 42 7.65 17.69 -11.16
C LYS A 42 6.86 18.26 -12.35
N ASN A 43 6.35 17.40 -13.24
CA ASN A 43 5.50 17.83 -14.35
C ASN A 43 4.18 18.44 -13.86
N ASN A 44 3.57 17.87 -12.82
CA ASN A 44 2.36 18.45 -12.22
C ASN A 44 2.61 19.85 -11.65
N LEU A 45 3.77 20.08 -11.01
CA LEU A 45 4.16 21.41 -10.54
C LEU A 45 4.30 22.41 -11.70
N ASN A 46 4.89 21.97 -12.83
CA ASN A 46 4.96 22.79 -14.05
C ASN A 46 3.58 23.07 -14.64
N ASN A 47 2.66 22.10 -14.64
CA ASN A 47 1.29 22.35 -15.08
C ASN A 47 0.60 23.41 -14.20
N ILE A 48 0.79 23.35 -12.88
CA ILE A 48 0.21 24.35 -11.96
C ILE A 48 0.82 25.74 -12.17
N SER A 49 2.09 25.84 -12.56
CA SER A 49 2.67 27.14 -12.90
C SER A 49 2.09 27.73 -14.19
N ILE A 50 1.70 26.87 -15.14
CA ILE A 50 0.92 27.26 -16.32
C ILE A 50 -0.51 27.66 -15.91
N ASP A 51 -1.17 26.90 -15.05
CA ASP A 51 -2.50 27.24 -14.53
C ASP A 51 -2.52 28.60 -13.82
N LYS A 52 -1.43 28.97 -13.13
CA LYS A 52 -1.28 30.32 -12.56
C LYS A 52 -1.27 31.40 -13.64
N LYS A 53 -0.57 31.19 -14.76
CA LYS A 53 -0.57 32.13 -15.90
C LYS A 53 -1.95 32.21 -16.56
N ILE A 54 -2.67 31.09 -16.64
CA ILE A 54 -4.05 31.05 -17.12
C ILE A 54 -4.94 31.87 -16.19
N ALA A 55 -4.81 31.73 -14.88
CA ALA A 55 -5.54 32.54 -13.91
C ALA A 55 -5.23 34.04 -14.04
N ASP A 56 -3.97 34.41 -14.27
CA ASP A 56 -3.58 35.81 -14.52
C ASP A 56 -4.22 36.38 -15.80
N SER A 57 -4.56 35.53 -16.78
CA SER A 57 -5.19 35.95 -18.04
C SER A 57 -6.70 36.14 -18.00
N LEU A 58 -7.37 35.81 -16.89
CA LEU A 58 -8.83 35.88 -16.80
C LEU A 58 -9.40 37.31 -16.93
N LEU A 59 -8.60 38.34 -16.62
CA LEU A 59 -8.97 39.75 -16.82
C LEU A 59 -8.36 40.36 -18.09
N TYR A 60 -7.81 39.54 -18.98
CA TYR A 60 -7.34 40.03 -20.29
C TYR A 60 -8.50 40.10 -21.28
N PRO A 61 -8.42 40.99 -22.28
CA PRO A 61 -9.48 41.09 -23.27
C PRO A 61 -9.52 39.84 -24.15
N SER A 62 -10.72 39.38 -24.50
CA SER A 62 -10.96 38.38 -25.55
C SER A 62 -11.39 39.06 -26.84
N LEU A 63 -10.94 38.53 -27.97
CA LEU A 63 -11.39 38.95 -29.31
C LEU A 63 -11.96 37.74 -30.03
N ASP A 64 -13.26 37.76 -30.25
CA ASP A 64 -14.03 36.65 -30.78
C ASP A 64 -14.57 37.02 -32.16
N PHE A 65 -14.41 36.12 -33.13
CA PHE A 65 -15.03 36.23 -34.45
C PHE A 65 -16.10 35.17 -34.59
N SER A 66 -17.32 35.57 -34.94
CA SER A 66 -18.41 34.66 -35.24
C SER A 66 -18.98 34.95 -36.63
N ALA A 67 -19.18 33.88 -37.40
CA ALA A 67 -19.88 33.91 -38.67
C ALA A 67 -21.12 33.01 -38.54
N ASN A 68 -22.30 33.54 -38.84
CA ASN A 68 -23.56 32.83 -38.79
C ASN A 68 -24.28 32.98 -40.13
N VAL A 69 -24.72 31.86 -40.69
CA VAL A 69 -25.56 31.82 -41.88
C VAL A 69 -26.89 31.22 -41.45
N GLU A 70 -27.96 32.01 -41.56
CA GLU A 70 -29.29 31.60 -41.13
C GLU A 70 -30.27 31.76 -42.29
N ALA A 71 -31.14 30.76 -42.46
CA ALA A 71 -32.32 30.86 -43.29
C ALA A 71 -33.54 30.73 -42.38
N SER A 72 -34.21 31.85 -42.13
CA SER A 72 -35.40 31.90 -41.27
C SER A 72 -36.63 32.27 -42.10
N ARG A 73 -37.78 31.72 -41.70
CA ARG A 73 -39.07 32.13 -42.25
C ARG A 73 -39.79 32.95 -41.19
N LEU A 74 -40.03 34.22 -41.49
CA LEU A 74 -40.73 35.14 -40.61
C LEU A 74 -42.14 35.35 -41.15
N THR A 75 -43.14 34.99 -40.36
CA THR A 75 -44.56 35.31 -40.61
C THR A 75 -44.91 36.55 -39.79
N GLN A 76 -45.15 37.68 -40.45
CA GLN A 76 -45.61 38.90 -39.79
C GLN A 76 -47.15 38.98 -39.82
N GLY A 77 -47.81 38.77 -38.68
CA GLY A 77 -49.28 38.84 -38.56
C GLY A 77 -49.88 37.84 -37.56
N LYS A 78 -51.20 37.58 -37.67
CA LYS A 78 -51.88 36.46 -36.98
C LYS A 78 -51.27 35.13 -37.42
N LEU A 79 -51.43 34.07 -36.62
CA LEU A 79 -50.93 32.69 -36.81
C LEU A 79 -51.32 31.98 -38.14
N THR A 80 -51.86 32.71 -39.13
CA THR A 80 -52.21 32.22 -40.47
C THR A 80 -51.20 32.73 -41.52
N PRO A 81 -50.68 31.84 -42.38
CA PRO A 81 -49.59 32.13 -43.32
C PRO A 81 -50.08 32.85 -44.58
N ASP A 82 -50.47 34.11 -44.48
CA ASP A 82 -50.85 34.90 -45.67
C ASP A 82 -49.75 35.83 -46.18
N ASN A 83 -48.68 36.05 -45.39
CA ASN A 83 -47.48 36.80 -45.79
C ASN A 83 -46.21 36.13 -45.24
N GLU A 84 -45.68 35.15 -45.97
CA GLU A 84 -44.42 34.48 -45.65
C GLU A 84 -43.24 35.21 -46.28
N SER A 85 -42.24 35.60 -45.48
CA SER A 85 -40.95 36.08 -45.99
C SER A 85 -39.84 35.10 -45.62
N LEU A 86 -39.19 34.53 -46.63
CA LEU A 86 -37.95 33.77 -46.45
C LEU A 86 -36.81 34.78 -46.33
N THR A 87 -36.22 34.89 -45.14
CA THR A 87 -35.02 35.68 -44.92
C THR A 87 -33.83 34.74 -44.90
N LYS A 88 -32.84 34.98 -45.76
CA LYS A 88 -31.51 34.42 -45.56
C LYS A 88 -30.58 35.56 -45.18
N SER A 89 -29.80 35.36 -44.14
CA SER A 89 -28.86 36.34 -43.63
C SER A 89 -27.53 35.69 -43.33
N ASP A 90 -26.47 36.34 -43.80
CA ASP A 90 -25.11 36.04 -43.42
C ASP A 90 -24.63 37.15 -42.48
N ASN A 91 -24.24 36.77 -41.26
CA ASN A 91 -23.86 37.67 -40.19
C ASN A 91 -22.42 37.40 -39.75
N TYR A 92 -21.57 38.41 -39.86
CA TYR A 92 -20.18 38.36 -39.41
C TYR A 92 -19.99 39.35 -38.26
N GLU A 93 -19.57 38.86 -37.10
CA GLU A 93 -19.35 39.69 -35.92
C GLU A 93 -17.93 39.52 -35.41
N LEU A 94 -17.26 40.64 -35.14
CA LEU A 94 -16.03 40.72 -34.38
C LEU A 94 -16.35 41.37 -33.03
N LYS A 95 -16.18 40.65 -31.92
CA LYS A 95 -16.51 41.08 -30.57
C LYS A 95 -15.27 41.10 -29.67
N LEU A 96 -14.92 42.26 -29.17
CA LEU A 96 -13.94 42.45 -28.11
C LEU A 96 -14.66 42.50 -26.76
N THR A 97 -14.29 41.63 -25.82
CA THR A 97 -14.81 41.61 -24.45
C THR A 97 -13.67 41.83 -23.47
N GLN A 98 -13.76 42.88 -22.65
CA GLN A 98 -12.80 43.16 -21.58
C GLN A 98 -13.52 43.06 -20.23
N PRO A 99 -13.26 42.02 -19.43
CA PRO A 99 -13.78 41.93 -18.08
C PRO A 99 -13.26 43.09 -17.22
N ILE A 100 -14.16 43.82 -16.57
CA ILE A 100 -13.82 44.90 -15.64
C ILE A 100 -13.99 44.43 -14.20
N PHE A 101 -15.06 43.65 -13.94
CA PHE A 101 -15.32 43.02 -12.66
C PHE A 101 -16.09 41.71 -12.85
N ASP A 102 -15.62 40.63 -12.24
CA ASP A 102 -16.11 39.26 -12.44
C ASP A 102 -16.59 38.62 -11.12
N GLY A 103 -17.11 39.43 -10.20
CA GLY A 103 -17.51 38.95 -8.88
C GLY A 103 -16.34 38.44 -8.03
N PHE A 104 -15.12 38.95 -8.25
CA PHE A 104 -13.86 38.53 -7.63
C PHE A 104 -13.36 37.12 -8.04
N GLU A 105 -13.93 36.50 -9.08
CA GLU A 105 -13.52 35.18 -9.56
C GLU A 105 -12.02 35.12 -9.86
N SER A 106 -11.51 36.01 -10.71
CA SER A 106 -10.11 36.05 -11.13
C SER A 106 -9.15 36.24 -9.95
N SER A 107 -9.53 37.13 -9.01
CA SER A 107 -8.73 37.41 -7.82
C SER A 107 -8.58 36.19 -6.93
N TYR A 108 -9.67 35.45 -6.70
CA TYR A 108 -9.63 34.23 -5.89
C TYR A 108 -9.10 33.02 -6.64
N GLU A 109 -9.27 32.95 -7.97
CA GLU A 109 -8.64 31.94 -8.81
C GLU A 109 -7.10 32.07 -8.75
N LYS A 110 -6.57 33.29 -8.82
CA LYS A 110 -5.13 33.52 -8.64
C LYS A 110 -4.63 33.01 -7.29
N LYS A 111 -5.30 33.40 -6.19
CA LYS A 111 -4.96 32.94 -4.83
C LYS A 111 -5.09 31.42 -4.71
N LEU A 112 -6.10 30.81 -5.34
CA LEU A 112 -6.28 29.36 -5.40
C LEU A 112 -5.09 28.67 -6.06
N GLN A 113 -4.65 29.17 -7.23
CA GLN A 113 -3.52 28.59 -7.97
C GLN A 113 -2.19 28.77 -7.21
N GLU A 114 -2.01 29.87 -6.48
CA GLU A 114 -0.87 30.05 -5.58
C GLU A 114 -0.84 28.99 -4.47
N GLN A 115 -1.96 28.71 -3.81
CA GLN A 115 -2.01 27.66 -2.78
C GLN A 115 -1.87 26.25 -3.38
N ARG A 116 -2.38 26.02 -4.59
CA ARG A 116 -2.14 24.76 -5.33
C ARG A 116 -0.66 24.58 -5.64
N SER A 117 0.03 25.65 -6.04
CA SER A 117 1.47 25.64 -6.28
C SER A 117 2.25 25.31 -4.99
N LYS A 118 1.95 25.99 -3.87
CA LYS A 118 2.53 25.63 -2.56
C LYS A 118 2.30 24.17 -2.19
N SER A 119 1.07 23.69 -2.38
CA SER A 119 0.72 22.29 -2.09
C SER A 119 1.50 21.31 -2.96
N ALA A 120 1.69 21.63 -4.25
CA ALA A 120 2.46 20.81 -5.17
C ALA A 120 3.96 20.80 -4.83
N ILE A 121 4.52 21.91 -4.35
CA ILE A 121 5.90 21.97 -3.84
C ILE A 121 6.07 21.05 -2.63
N TYR A 122 5.18 21.11 -1.64
CA TYR A 122 5.24 20.19 -0.51
C TYR A 122 5.03 18.73 -0.92
N TYR A 123 4.17 18.46 -1.90
CA TYR A 123 3.96 17.12 -2.42
C TYR A 123 5.20 16.59 -3.16
N LEU A 124 5.92 17.47 -3.88
CA LEU A 124 7.21 17.13 -4.47
C LEU A 124 8.24 16.78 -3.40
N LYS A 125 8.29 17.55 -2.29
CA LYS A 125 9.18 17.26 -1.16
C LYS A 125 8.82 15.96 -0.43
N GLU A 126 7.52 15.65 -0.31
CA GLU A 126 7.03 14.35 0.16
C GLU A 126 7.53 13.22 -0.75
N SER A 127 7.38 13.38 -2.06
CA SER A 127 7.87 12.44 -3.07
C SER A 127 9.39 12.23 -2.94
N GLN A 128 10.17 13.29 -2.78
CA GLN A 128 11.63 13.23 -2.56
C GLN A 128 11.97 12.39 -1.32
N ASN A 129 11.31 12.63 -0.19
CA ASN A 129 11.51 11.87 1.04
C ASN A 129 11.15 10.37 0.88
N ASN A 130 10.08 10.07 0.16
CA ASN A 130 9.69 8.67 -0.11
C ASN A 130 10.70 7.96 -1.00
N VAL A 131 11.18 8.61 -2.07
CA VAL A 131 12.24 8.07 -2.93
C VAL A 131 13.53 7.88 -2.14
N ALA A 132 13.91 8.87 -1.33
CA ALA A 132 15.06 8.82 -0.45
C ALA A 132 14.99 7.61 0.49
N LEU A 133 13.86 7.38 1.17
CA LEU A 133 13.71 6.27 2.11
C LEU A 133 13.83 4.92 1.40
N ASN A 134 13.13 4.76 0.26
CA ASN A 134 13.16 3.51 -0.50
C ASN A 134 14.57 3.19 -1.02
N TYR A 135 15.27 4.19 -1.56
CA TYR A 135 16.65 4.06 -2.02
C TYR A 135 17.60 3.73 -0.86
N VAL A 136 17.51 4.44 0.26
CA VAL A 136 18.35 4.19 1.44
C VAL A 136 18.14 2.77 1.98
N ILE A 137 16.89 2.30 2.07
CA ILE A 137 16.59 0.93 2.50
C ILE A 137 17.24 -0.08 1.54
N ALA A 138 17.14 0.13 0.23
CA ALA A 138 17.78 -0.74 -0.75
C ALA A 138 19.31 -0.73 -0.60
N TYR A 139 19.92 0.44 -0.45
CA TYR A 139 21.36 0.61 -0.27
C TYR A 139 21.87 -0.09 1.00
N VAL A 140 21.21 0.16 2.14
CA VAL A 140 21.58 -0.41 3.44
C VAL A 140 21.36 -1.92 3.46
N ASN A 141 20.30 -2.42 2.81
CA ASN A 141 20.10 -3.86 2.65
C ASN A 141 21.20 -4.52 1.80
N THR A 142 21.68 -3.87 0.74
CA THR A 142 22.80 -4.39 -0.06
C THR A 142 24.09 -4.49 0.76
N LEU A 143 24.38 -3.49 1.60
CA LEU A 143 25.49 -3.56 2.56
C LEU A 143 25.31 -4.70 3.57
N ARG A 144 24.09 -4.92 4.07
CA ARG A 144 23.79 -6.07 4.94
C ARG A 144 24.07 -7.39 4.26
N GLU A 145 23.58 -7.59 3.04
CA GLU A 145 23.82 -8.84 2.32
C GLU A 145 25.30 -9.03 1.94
N LYS A 146 26.04 -7.94 1.73
CA LYS A 146 27.50 -7.95 1.50
C LYS A 146 28.26 -8.43 2.75
N ASP A 147 27.93 -7.91 3.93
CA ASP A 147 28.55 -8.35 5.19
C ASP A 147 28.15 -9.79 5.57
N LEU A 148 26.90 -10.18 5.31
CA LEU A 148 26.45 -11.56 5.50
C LEU A 148 27.16 -12.53 4.56
N PHE A 149 27.43 -12.12 3.31
CA PHE A 149 28.22 -12.92 2.36
C PHE A 149 29.66 -13.09 2.83
N SER A 150 30.27 -12.03 3.36
CA SER A 150 31.60 -12.11 4.00
C SER A 150 31.60 -13.08 5.19
N LEU A 151 30.57 -13.05 6.04
CA LEU A 151 30.41 -14.00 7.15
C LEU A 151 30.26 -15.45 6.65
N SER A 152 29.49 -15.68 5.59
CA SER A 152 29.36 -17.02 5.01
C SER A 152 30.68 -17.56 4.43
N LYS A 153 31.53 -16.69 3.87
CA LYS A 153 32.89 -17.06 3.43
C LYS A 153 33.77 -17.46 4.61
N GLU A 154 33.76 -16.65 5.68
CA GLU A 154 34.48 -16.93 6.92
C GLU A 154 34.04 -18.28 7.51
N ASN A 155 32.73 -18.53 7.61
CA ASN A 155 32.21 -19.78 8.13
C ASN A 155 32.62 -21.00 7.27
N LEU A 156 32.59 -20.89 5.94
CA LEU A 156 33.10 -21.96 5.08
C LEU A 156 34.59 -22.23 5.32
N GLN A 157 35.40 -21.19 5.52
CA GLN A 157 36.81 -21.37 5.83
C GLN A 157 37.00 -22.09 7.17
N ILE A 158 36.25 -21.70 8.20
CA ILE A 158 36.25 -22.39 9.51
C ILE A 158 35.85 -23.86 9.36
N SER A 159 34.77 -24.17 8.62
CA SER A 159 34.35 -25.56 8.39
C SER A 159 35.40 -26.39 7.63
N LYS A 160 36.13 -25.78 6.68
CA LYS A 160 37.26 -26.44 6.00
C LYS A 160 38.42 -26.73 6.95
N ASP A 161 38.71 -25.81 7.87
CA ASP A 161 39.77 -25.99 8.85
C ASP A 161 39.42 -27.13 9.83
N ILE A 162 38.17 -27.18 10.31
CA ILE A 162 37.67 -28.28 11.16
C ILE A 162 37.70 -29.61 10.38
N PHE A 163 37.27 -29.61 9.11
CA PHE A 163 37.35 -30.79 8.23
C PHE A 163 38.78 -31.32 8.12
N ASN A 164 39.74 -30.44 7.86
CA ASN A 164 41.16 -30.82 7.73
C ASN A 164 41.73 -31.37 9.04
N LYS A 165 41.34 -30.81 10.20
CA LYS A 165 41.73 -31.32 11.53
C LYS A 165 41.22 -32.76 11.75
N VAL A 166 39.92 -32.98 11.54
CA VAL A 166 39.28 -34.29 11.74
C VAL A 166 39.79 -35.31 10.72
N TYR A 167 39.97 -34.92 9.45
CA TYR A 167 40.53 -35.79 8.41
C TYR A 167 41.91 -36.34 8.80
N LYS A 168 42.80 -35.48 9.32
CA LYS A 168 44.11 -35.92 9.82
C LYS A 168 43.96 -36.89 11.01
N LYS A 169 43.09 -36.58 11.98
CA LYS A 169 42.80 -37.43 13.15
C LYS A 169 42.29 -38.83 12.76
N VAL A 170 41.40 -38.91 11.77
CA VAL A 170 40.86 -40.18 11.27
C VAL A 170 41.92 -40.98 10.53
N ASN A 171 42.76 -40.35 9.71
CA ASN A 171 43.83 -41.02 8.96
C ASN A 171 44.92 -41.64 9.85
N ILE A 172 45.17 -41.08 11.04
CA ILE A 172 46.11 -41.65 12.01
C ILE A 172 45.46 -42.72 12.91
N GLY A 173 44.20 -43.10 12.65
CA GLY A 173 43.48 -44.16 13.38
C GLY A 173 42.80 -43.73 14.68
N TYR A 174 42.83 -42.44 15.03
CA TYR A 174 42.28 -41.92 16.29
C TYR A 174 40.87 -41.31 16.15
N GLY A 175 40.22 -41.45 14.98
CA GLY A 175 38.88 -40.91 14.71
C GLY A 175 37.96 -41.93 14.05
N THR A 176 36.65 -41.70 14.15
CA THR A 176 35.62 -42.58 13.60
C THR A 176 35.19 -42.17 12.20
N LYS A 177 34.67 -43.12 11.42
CA LYS A 177 34.03 -42.82 10.12
C LYS A 177 32.84 -41.87 10.26
N LEU A 178 32.12 -41.93 11.38
CA LEU A 178 31.00 -41.03 11.66
C LEU A 178 31.47 -39.57 11.78
N GLU A 179 32.49 -39.30 12.60
CA GLU A 179 33.08 -37.96 12.76
C GLU A 179 33.56 -37.39 11.41
N PHE A 180 34.14 -38.23 10.55
CA PHE A 180 34.54 -37.83 9.19
C PHE A 180 33.35 -37.39 8.33
N GLU A 181 32.26 -38.17 8.31
CA GLU A 181 31.07 -37.82 7.51
C GLU A 181 30.33 -36.61 8.10
N GLU A 182 30.31 -36.44 9.43
CA GLU A 182 29.69 -35.28 10.10
C GLU A 182 30.39 -33.98 9.75
N VAL A 183 31.73 -33.92 9.83
CA VAL A 183 32.48 -32.71 9.49
C VAL A 183 32.44 -32.42 7.98
N LYS A 184 32.42 -33.46 7.14
CA LYS A 184 32.22 -33.33 5.70
C LYS A 184 30.85 -32.75 5.39
N SER A 185 29.81 -33.23 6.06
CA SER A 185 28.45 -32.70 5.96
C SER A 185 28.41 -31.21 6.34
N ASN A 186 29.03 -30.81 7.46
CA ASN A 186 29.09 -29.41 7.87
C ASN A 186 29.83 -28.50 6.87
N MET A 187 30.93 -28.98 6.26
CA MET A 187 31.63 -28.24 5.21
C MET A 187 30.76 -28.06 3.96
N VAL A 188 30.07 -29.12 3.53
CA VAL A 188 29.14 -29.07 2.38
C VAL A 188 27.97 -28.13 2.66
N GLU A 189 27.39 -28.19 3.86
CA GLU A 189 26.33 -27.27 4.29
C GLU A 189 26.79 -25.80 4.27
N SER A 190 27.99 -25.52 4.77
CA SER A 190 28.56 -24.18 4.75
C SER A 190 28.82 -23.66 3.34
N GLN A 191 29.19 -24.55 2.40
CA GLN A 191 29.31 -24.21 0.98
C GLN A 191 27.95 -23.85 0.37
N VAL A 192 26.91 -24.66 0.63
CA VAL A 192 25.53 -24.37 0.19
C VAL A 192 25.05 -23.02 0.73
N ASN A 193 25.31 -22.73 2.01
CA ASN A 193 24.94 -21.45 2.62
C ASN A 193 25.68 -20.26 2.00
N LEU A 194 26.96 -20.42 1.64
CA LEU A 194 27.71 -19.41 0.91
C LEU A 194 27.11 -19.15 -0.48
N ASP A 195 26.73 -20.19 -1.20
CA ASP A 195 26.14 -20.07 -2.54
C ASP A 195 24.76 -19.39 -2.48
N ILE A 196 23.94 -19.71 -1.47
CA ILE A 196 22.67 -19.01 -1.21
C ILE A 196 22.93 -17.52 -0.93
N GLN A 197 23.88 -17.21 -0.04
CA GLN A 197 24.16 -15.82 0.33
C GLN A 197 24.76 -15.02 -0.83
N LYS A 198 25.51 -15.67 -1.74
CA LYS A 198 25.97 -15.07 -3.00
C LYS A 198 24.80 -14.64 -3.88
N ILE A 199 23.75 -15.46 -3.98
CA ILE A 199 22.54 -15.10 -4.73
C ILE A 199 21.80 -13.96 -4.03
N ASN A 200 21.62 -14.00 -2.71
CA ASN A 200 20.99 -12.91 -1.95
C ASN A 200 21.68 -11.56 -2.17
N LEU A 201 23.03 -11.54 -2.16
CA LEU A 201 23.80 -10.34 -2.47
C LEU A 201 23.56 -9.86 -3.91
N LYS A 202 23.55 -10.77 -4.89
CA LYS A 202 23.22 -10.40 -6.28
C LYS A 202 21.83 -9.80 -6.40
N GLU A 203 20.82 -10.41 -5.76
CA GLU A 203 19.46 -9.87 -5.74
C GLU A 203 19.38 -8.49 -5.10
N ALA A 204 20.10 -8.26 -3.99
CA ALA A 204 20.17 -6.96 -3.35
C ALA A 204 20.82 -5.90 -4.25
N ILE A 205 21.89 -6.25 -4.96
CA ILE A 205 22.53 -5.39 -5.96
C ILE A 205 21.56 -5.04 -7.10
N GLU A 206 20.86 -6.04 -7.67
CA GLU A 206 19.87 -5.78 -8.72
C GLU A 206 18.72 -4.89 -8.22
N ASN A 207 18.26 -5.10 -6.98
CA ASN A 207 17.24 -4.23 -6.38
C ASN A 207 17.74 -2.79 -6.19
N LEU A 208 19.00 -2.57 -5.85
CA LEU A 208 19.60 -1.24 -5.78
C LEU A 208 19.73 -0.60 -7.16
N LYS A 209 20.11 -1.38 -8.18
CA LYS A 209 20.18 -0.94 -9.58
C LYS A 209 18.85 -0.45 -10.13
N LEU A 210 17.72 -0.97 -9.65
CA LEU A 210 16.39 -0.47 -10.04
C LEU A 210 16.20 1.02 -9.70
N PHE A 211 16.84 1.51 -8.62
CA PHE A 211 16.76 2.92 -8.24
C PHE A 211 17.77 3.76 -9.03
N VAL A 212 19.05 3.37 -9.04
CA VAL A 212 20.12 4.20 -9.61
C VAL A 212 20.20 4.11 -11.14
N GLN A 213 19.67 3.04 -11.74
CA GLN A 213 19.72 2.72 -13.19
C GLN A 213 21.11 2.88 -13.82
N SER A 214 22.16 2.69 -13.03
CA SER A 214 23.55 2.75 -13.42
C SER A 214 24.27 1.51 -12.94
N ASP A 215 25.31 1.12 -13.66
CA ASP A 215 26.28 0.16 -13.13
C ASP A 215 27.17 0.86 -12.10
N PHE A 216 27.46 0.16 -11.01
CA PHE A 216 28.39 0.57 -9.97
C PHE A 216 29.13 -0.68 -9.50
N ASP A 217 30.37 -0.52 -9.04
CA ASP A 217 31.07 -1.63 -8.42
C ASP A 217 30.52 -1.86 -7.00
N SER A 218 29.81 -2.98 -6.82
CA SER A 218 29.32 -3.41 -5.50
C SER A 218 30.44 -3.61 -4.46
N SER A 219 31.68 -3.85 -4.92
CA SER A 219 32.86 -3.97 -4.06
C SER A 219 33.22 -2.64 -3.40
N GLU A 220 32.89 -1.52 -4.05
CA GLU A 220 33.19 -0.16 -3.65
C GLU A 220 32.08 0.50 -2.81
N LEU A 221 30.99 -0.21 -2.49
CA LEU A 221 29.95 0.36 -1.60
C LEU A 221 30.50 0.76 -0.24
N GLU A 222 30.37 2.04 0.10
CA GLU A 222 30.83 2.62 1.36
C GLU A 222 29.77 2.50 2.46
N LYS A 223 30.20 2.23 3.70
CA LYS A 223 29.27 2.24 4.85
C LYS A 223 28.92 3.70 5.18
N PRO A 224 27.64 4.11 5.14
CA PRO A 224 27.30 5.50 5.35
C PRO A 224 27.58 5.94 6.79
N ASN A 225 28.08 7.16 6.95
CA ASN A 225 28.11 7.83 8.23
C ASN A 225 26.96 8.85 8.30
N LEU A 226 26.02 8.63 9.20
CA LEU A 226 24.92 9.57 9.41
C LEU A 226 25.44 10.76 10.25
N ASN A 227 25.91 11.80 9.57
CA ASN A 227 26.37 13.04 10.22
C ASN A 227 25.22 13.95 10.71
N VAL A 228 23.99 13.44 10.76
CA VAL A 228 22.82 14.19 11.24
C VAL A 228 22.53 13.84 12.68
N LYS A 229 22.59 14.85 13.55
CA LYS A 229 22.28 14.69 14.97
C LYS A 229 20.77 14.49 15.14
N LEU A 230 20.37 13.28 15.49
CA LEU A 230 18.98 13.00 15.83
C LEU A 230 18.57 13.75 17.11
N PRO A 231 17.29 14.16 17.23
CA PRO A 231 16.74 14.72 18.46
C PRO A 231 17.01 13.83 19.67
N LYS A 232 17.06 14.40 20.88
CA LYS A 232 17.32 13.62 22.10
C LYS A 232 16.10 12.84 22.57
N THR A 233 14.91 13.32 22.22
CA THR A 233 13.64 12.73 22.68
C THR A 233 12.64 12.61 21.54
N VAL A 234 11.73 11.63 21.66
CA VAL A 234 10.62 11.47 20.70
C VAL A 234 9.72 12.70 20.66
N SER A 235 9.57 13.41 21.78
CA SER A 235 8.77 14.63 21.86
C SER A 235 9.39 15.75 21.02
N GLU A 236 10.70 15.96 21.12
CA GLU A 236 11.44 16.93 20.30
C GLU A 236 11.35 16.58 18.81
N ALA A 237 11.50 15.30 18.46
CA ALA A 237 11.32 14.83 17.08
C ALA A 237 9.89 15.07 16.55
N LEU A 238 8.87 14.92 17.42
CA LEU A 238 7.46 15.14 17.06
C LEU A 238 7.17 16.62 16.75
N GLU A 239 7.73 17.54 17.53
CA GLU A 239 7.58 18.98 17.29
C GLU A 239 8.18 19.38 15.94
N ILE A 240 9.37 18.85 15.61
CA ILE A 240 9.98 19.05 14.29
C ILE A 240 9.08 18.46 13.20
N ALA A 241 8.60 17.22 13.37
CA ALA A 241 7.74 16.56 12.40
C ALA A 241 6.44 17.34 12.15
N TYR A 242 5.80 17.91 13.16
CA TYR A 242 4.57 18.69 12.99
C TYR A 242 4.75 20.01 12.24
N ARG A 243 5.97 20.58 12.30
CA ARG A 243 6.34 21.77 11.56
C ARG A 243 6.78 21.46 10.13
N GLU A 244 7.60 20.42 9.97
CA GLU A 244 8.40 20.25 8.75
C GLU A 244 8.01 19.05 7.89
N ASN A 245 7.24 18.09 8.41
CA ASN A 245 6.84 16.94 7.62
C ASN A 245 5.99 17.38 6.39
N PRO A 246 6.42 17.06 5.16
CA PRO A 246 5.75 17.51 3.95
C PRO A 246 4.29 17.03 3.84
N SER A 247 3.96 15.80 4.26
CA SER A 247 2.60 15.25 4.20
C SER A 247 1.61 16.06 5.06
N ILE A 248 2.07 16.61 6.19
CA ILE A 248 1.28 17.52 7.02
C ILE A 248 1.10 18.86 6.31
N ASN A 249 2.17 19.39 5.71
CA ASN A 249 2.14 20.69 5.04
C ASN A 249 1.29 20.65 3.75
N VAL A 250 1.33 19.57 2.96
CA VAL A 250 0.39 19.28 1.86
C VAL A 250 -1.05 19.34 2.36
N SER A 251 -1.33 18.68 3.50
CA SER A 251 -2.69 18.67 4.06
C SER A 251 -3.13 20.07 4.51
N LYS A 252 -2.23 20.86 5.11
CA LYS A 252 -2.50 22.25 5.53
C LYS A 252 -2.77 23.16 4.31
N THR A 253 -1.92 23.10 3.27
CA THR A 253 -2.11 23.90 2.05
C THR A 253 -3.41 23.54 1.34
N ASN A 254 -3.80 22.26 1.34
CA ASN A 254 -5.07 21.82 0.78
C ASN A 254 -6.31 22.40 1.50
N VAL A 255 -6.20 22.79 2.78
CA VAL A 255 -7.27 23.55 3.46
C VAL A 255 -7.39 24.93 2.84
N TYR A 256 -6.28 25.63 2.60
CA TYR A 256 -6.29 26.94 1.95
C TYR A 256 -6.76 26.88 0.49
N VAL A 257 -6.39 25.82 -0.25
CA VAL A 257 -6.95 25.52 -1.57
C VAL A 257 -8.48 25.44 -1.50
N ALA A 258 -9.02 24.65 -0.58
CA ALA A 258 -10.47 24.54 -0.42
C ALA A 258 -11.14 25.85 0.02
N LYS A 259 -10.47 26.68 0.83
CA LYS A 259 -10.95 28.01 1.23
C LYS A 259 -11.03 28.97 0.04
N PHE A 260 -9.97 29.09 -0.77
CA PHE A 260 -9.99 29.97 -1.94
C PHE A 260 -10.89 29.45 -3.06
N GLU A 261 -11.04 28.13 -3.20
CA GLU A 261 -12.03 27.54 -4.09
C GLU A 261 -13.45 27.91 -3.67
N GLN A 262 -13.75 27.87 -2.37
CA GLN A 262 -15.03 28.35 -1.84
C GLN A 262 -15.23 29.84 -2.11
N LYS A 263 -14.22 30.69 -1.84
CA LYS A 263 -14.28 32.14 -2.12
C LYS A 263 -14.47 32.47 -3.60
N ARG A 264 -13.79 31.78 -4.50
CA ARG A 264 -14.00 31.92 -5.94
C ARG A 264 -15.42 31.56 -6.35
N ASN A 265 -15.97 30.48 -5.78
CA ASN A 265 -17.36 30.06 -6.06
C ASN A 265 -18.40 31.06 -5.49
N GLN A 266 -18.01 32.01 -4.63
CA GLN A 266 -18.91 33.08 -4.18
C GLN A 266 -19.15 34.15 -5.27
N LYS A 267 -18.48 34.08 -6.43
CA LYS A 267 -18.72 34.97 -7.57
C LYS A 267 -20.20 35.02 -7.97
N ASP A 268 -20.92 33.91 -7.82
CA ASP A 268 -22.33 33.77 -8.20
C ASP A 268 -23.26 34.71 -7.40
N PHE A 269 -22.78 35.26 -6.27
CA PHE A 269 -23.50 36.24 -5.45
C PHE A 269 -23.23 37.71 -5.83
N TYR A 270 -22.38 37.96 -6.83
CA TYR A 270 -21.98 39.30 -7.28
C TYR A 270 -22.34 39.51 -8.77
N PRO A 271 -22.53 40.77 -9.21
CA PRO A 271 -22.66 41.08 -10.64
C PRO A 271 -21.32 40.94 -11.37
N ASN A 272 -21.39 40.69 -12.68
CA ASN A 272 -20.27 40.87 -13.59
C ASN A 272 -20.45 42.18 -14.37
N LEU A 273 -19.35 42.85 -14.66
CA LEU A 273 -19.27 44.08 -15.45
C LEU A 273 -18.19 43.91 -16.52
N ASP A 274 -18.58 44.00 -17.78
CA ASP A 274 -17.70 43.88 -18.93
C ASP A 274 -17.73 45.16 -19.78
N LEU A 275 -16.60 45.53 -20.38
CA LEU A 275 -16.55 46.47 -21.49
C LEU A 275 -16.63 45.65 -22.79
N VAL A 276 -17.68 45.88 -23.57
CA VAL A 276 -17.94 45.17 -24.82
C VAL A 276 -17.85 46.14 -25.97
N SER A 277 -17.06 45.80 -27.00
CA SER A 277 -17.03 46.47 -28.29
C SER A 277 -17.29 45.44 -29.37
N SER A 278 -18.29 45.64 -30.23
CA SER A 278 -18.55 44.75 -31.36
C SER A 278 -18.71 45.50 -32.67
N TYR A 279 -18.28 44.84 -33.74
CA TYR A 279 -18.50 45.26 -35.12
C TYR A 279 -19.20 44.13 -35.86
N ASN A 280 -20.43 44.40 -36.29
CA ASN A 280 -21.30 43.44 -36.95
C ASN A 280 -21.56 43.88 -38.39
N VAL A 281 -21.41 42.93 -39.32
CA VAL A 281 -21.72 43.09 -40.74
C VAL A 281 -22.82 42.08 -41.07
N ASN A 282 -23.97 42.59 -41.52
CA ASN A 282 -25.11 41.77 -41.89
C ASN A 282 -25.44 41.95 -43.38
N ASN A 283 -25.33 40.86 -44.15
CA ASN A 283 -25.79 40.81 -45.53
C ASN A 283 -27.13 40.06 -45.61
N ALA A 284 -28.21 40.82 -45.74
CA ALA A 284 -29.56 40.29 -45.93
C ALA A 284 -29.80 39.97 -47.42
N LEU A 285 -29.11 38.96 -47.96
CA LEU A 285 -29.08 38.67 -49.40
C LEU A 285 -30.44 38.31 -50.06
N PHE A 286 -31.56 38.29 -49.32
CA PHE A 286 -32.88 37.88 -49.83
C PHE A 286 -34.09 38.57 -49.16
N LYS A 287 -34.06 39.88 -48.89
CA LYS A 287 -35.26 40.65 -48.49
C LYS A 287 -35.67 41.66 -49.55
N GLU A 288 -36.97 41.80 -49.77
CA GLU A 288 -37.58 42.73 -50.75
C GLU A 288 -37.48 44.22 -50.34
N ASN A 289 -36.94 44.50 -49.14
CA ASN A 289 -36.62 45.85 -48.65
C ASN A 289 -35.23 45.81 -47.98
N ASP A 290 -34.21 46.06 -48.79
CA ASP A 290 -32.78 46.10 -48.42
C ASP A 290 -32.46 47.26 -47.49
N GLN A 291 -31.92 46.95 -46.31
CA GLN A 291 -30.83 47.76 -45.76
C GLN A 291 -29.74 46.81 -45.26
N GLU A 292 -28.65 46.72 -46.03
CA GLU A 292 -27.35 46.37 -45.48
C GLU A 292 -27.04 47.38 -44.37
N TYR A 293 -26.73 46.89 -43.18
CA TYR A 293 -26.26 47.76 -42.11
C TYR A 293 -25.06 47.12 -41.45
N ASN A 294 -24.04 47.95 -41.26
CA ASN A 294 -22.93 47.65 -40.39
C ASN A 294 -23.22 48.30 -39.05
N GLU A 295 -23.09 47.54 -37.98
CA GLU A 295 -23.35 48.02 -36.63
C GLU A 295 -22.06 48.00 -35.81
N TYR A 296 -21.68 49.16 -35.29
CA TYR A 296 -20.62 49.27 -34.30
C TYR A 296 -21.22 49.62 -32.94
N LYS A 297 -20.91 48.82 -31.93
CA LYS A 297 -21.38 49.01 -30.55
C LYS A 297 -20.19 49.07 -29.61
N VAL A 298 -20.21 50.00 -28.66
CA VAL A 298 -19.33 50.03 -27.49
C VAL A 298 -20.16 50.36 -26.27
N GLY A 299 -20.02 49.58 -25.22
CA GLY A 299 -20.74 49.84 -23.98
C GLY A 299 -20.26 48.98 -22.82
N PHE A 300 -20.72 49.33 -21.63
CA PHE A 300 -20.58 48.50 -20.45
C PHE A 300 -21.80 47.59 -20.31
N GLU A 301 -21.57 46.30 -20.11
CA GLU A 301 -22.61 45.29 -19.88
C GLU A 301 -22.53 44.82 -18.43
N ILE A 302 -23.63 44.92 -17.70
CA ILE A 302 -23.74 44.38 -16.34
C ILE A 302 -24.67 43.17 -16.38
N SER A 303 -24.19 42.02 -15.92
CA SER A 303 -24.99 40.81 -15.78
C SER A 303 -25.03 40.35 -14.32
N TYR A 304 -26.23 40.08 -13.80
CA TYR A 304 -26.40 39.59 -12.43
C TYR A 304 -27.54 38.59 -12.33
N ASN A 305 -27.25 37.39 -11.81
CA ASN A 305 -28.28 36.39 -11.53
C ASN A 305 -28.98 36.72 -10.20
N LEU A 306 -30.22 37.21 -10.26
CA LEU A 306 -30.99 37.53 -9.06
C LEU A 306 -31.49 36.30 -8.31
N PHE A 307 -31.74 35.19 -9.01
CA PHE A 307 -32.27 33.97 -8.40
C PHE A 307 -31.97 32.72 -9.25
N ASN A 308 -31.23 31.79 -8.67
CA ASN A 308 -30.81 30.54 -9.30
C ASN A 308 -31.42 29.29 -8.63
N GLY A 309 -32.69 29.38 -8.20
CA GLY A 309 -33.39 28.26 -7.55
C GLY A 309 -32.76 27.80 -6.22
N GLY A 310 -32.01 28.67 -5.53
CA GLY A 310 -31.28 28.33 -4.29
C GLY A 310 -30.01 27.51 -4.48
N ARG A 311 -29.60 27.22 -5.73
CA ARG A 311 -28.41 26.42 -6.06
C ARG A 311 -27.13 26.99 -5.48
N ASP A 312 -26.95 28.31 -5.54
CA ASP A 312 -25.70 28.98 -5.17
C ASP A 312 -25.44 28.85 -3.67
N THR A 313 -26.48 29.05 -2.83
CA THR A 313 -26.41 28.83 -1.38
C THR A 313 -26.09 27.38 -1.01
N LEU A 314 -26.66 26.41 -1.73
CA LEU A 314 -26.37 24.99 -1.49
C LEU A 314 -24.95 24.62 -1.94
N SER A 315 -24.45 25.23 -3.02
CA SER A 315 -23.08 25.06 -3.51
C SER A 315 -22.06 25.60 -2.50
N ASP A 316 -22.29 26.80 -1.95
CA ASP A 316 -21.44 27.40 -0.91
C ASP A 316 -21.44 26.53 0.37
N LYS A 317 -22.62 26.07 0.81
CA LYS A 317 -22.73 25.16 1.96
C LYS A 317 -21.96 23.85 1.75
N LYS A 318 -21.98 23.30 0.53
CA LYS A 318 -21.19 22.11 0.17
C LYS A 318 -19.69 22.42 0.20
N ALA A 319 -19.26 23.59 -0.28
CA ALA A 319 -17.86 24.01 -0.25
C ALA A 319 -17.35 24.19 1.20
N LEU A 320 -18.18 24.74 2.10
CA LEU A 320 -17.87 24.81 3.54
C LEU A 320 -17.69 23.43 4.17
N GLN A 321 -18.48 22.43 3.77
CA GLN A 321 -18.28 21.05 4.23
C GLN A 321 -16.98 20.46 3.70
N ASN A 322 -16.60 20.73 2.45
CA ASN A 322 -15.33 20.30 1.89
C ASN A 322 -14.12 20.88 2.67
N ILE A 323 -14.19 22.14 3.13
CA ILE A 323 -13.16 22.73 4.00
C ILE A 323 -13.02 21.92 5.30
N LYS A 324 -14.14 21.60 5.98
CA LYS A 324 -14.13 20.76 7.18
C LYS A 324 -13.50 19.39 6.93
N ASP A 325 -13.79 18.79 5.78
CA ASP A 325 -13.19 17.51 5.38
C ASP A 325 -11.67 17.65 5.21
N LYS A 326 -11.17 18.75 4.62
CA LYS A 326 -9.72 19.01 4.52
C LYS A 326 -9.07 19.22 5.89
N GLU A 327 -9.74 19.89 6.83
CA GLU A 327 -9.25 20.06 8.21
C GLU A 327 -9.14 18.72 8.95
N LEU A 328 -10.09 17.80 8.74
CA LEU A 328 -10.01 16.44 9.26
C LEU A 328 -8.85 15.66 8.65
N LEU A 329 -8.54 15.87 7.37
CA LEU A 329 -7.37 15.28 6.71
C LEU A 329 -6.05 15.78 7.33
N VAL A 330 -5.96 17.05 7.75
CA VAL A 330 -4.79 17.56 8.50
C VAL A 330 -4.63 16.80 9.82
N LYS A 331 -5.72 16.61 10.59
CA LYS A 331 -5.68 15.84 11.84
C LYS A 331 -5.24 14.40 11.59
N LYS A 332 -5.78 13.76 10.54
CA LYS A 332 -5.39 12.40 10.13
C LYS A 332 -3.90 12.32 9.78
N SER A 333 -3.39 13.27 8.99
CA SER A 333 -1.96 13.34 8.62
C SER A 333 -1.07 13.49 9.87
N LYS A 334 -1.43 14.36 10.82
CA LYS A 334 -0.73 14.49 12.11
C LYS A 334 -0.70 13.18 12.92
N TYR A 335 -1.81 12.43 12.95
CA TYR A 335 -1.85 11.14 13.64
C TYR A 335 -1.00 10.07 12.95
N GLN A 336 -1.00 10.06 11.61
CA GLN A 336 -0.18 9.14 10.83
C GLN A 336 1.32 9.40 11.09
N VAL A 337 1.78 10.64 10.90
CA VAL A 337 3.17 11.03 11.16
C VAL A 337 3.59 10.78 12.60
N LYS A 338 2.72 11.07 13.58
CA LYS A 338 2.98 10.73 15.00
C LYS A 338 3.17 9.23 15.20
N THR A 339 2.36 8.41 14.54
CA THR A 339 2.41 6.96 14.66
C THR A 339 3.69 6.43 14.03
N ASP A 340 3.99 6.85 12.81
CA ASP A 340 5.18 6.43 12.06
C ASP A 340 6.46 6.81 12.81
N LEU A 341 6.55 8.05 13.32
CA LEU A 341 7.67 8.48 14.14
C LEU A 341 7.82 7.65 15.41
N ARG A 342 6.71 7.36 16.12
CA ARG A 342 6.76 6.55 17.35
C ARG A 342 7.18 5.11 17.08
N LEU A 343 6.73 4.52 15.98
CA LEU A 343 7.14 3.18 15.57
C LEU A 343 8.64 3.13 15.24
N ALA A 344 9.12 4.06 14.42
CA ALA A 344 10.53 4.19 14.08
C ALA A 344 11.39 4.44 15.34
N TRP A 345 10.92 5.28 16.27
CA TRP A 345 11.61 5.56 17.53
C TRP A 345 11.69 4.35 18.46
N ASN A 346 10.60 3.58 18.58
CA ASN A 346 10.59 2.35 19.37
C ASN A 346 11.53 1.30 18.78
N ALA A 347 11.55 1.16 17.45
CA ALA A 347 12.47 0.28 16.75
C ALA A 347 13.92 0.71 16.93
N TYR A 348 14.22 2.02 16.83
CA TYR A 348 15.54 2.59 17.12
C TYR A 348 16.00 2.24 18.55
N LYS A 349 15.15 2.49 19.55
CA LYS A 349 15.48 2.19 20.94
C LYS A 349 15.77 0.70 21.16
N LEU A 350 14.92 -0.17 20.62
CA LEU A 350 15.09 -1.62 20.69
C LEU A 350 16.40 -2.06 20.03
N ASN A 351 16.65 -1.64 18.79
CA ASN A 351 17.84 -2.03 18.03
C ASN A 351 19.12 -1.50 18.70
N LYS A 352 19.06 -0.32 19.33
CA LYS A 352 20.18 0.23 20.09
C LYS A 352 20.52 -0.60 21.33
N GLU A 353 19.51 -0.98 22.12
CA GLU A 353 19.69 -1.86 23.30
C GLU A 353 20.19 -3.26 22.89
N LYS A 354 19.59 -3.80 21.82
CA LYS A 354 19.97 -5.11 21.26
C LYS A 354 21.39 -5.10 20.69
N GLN A 355 21.84 -4.00 20.10
CA GLN A 355 23.21 -3.87 19.56
C GLN A 355 24.25 -4.10 20.65
N GLU A 356 24.10 -3.46 21.80
CA GLU A 356 25.05 -3.58 22.90
C GLU A 356 25.05 -5.00 23.48
N SER A 357 23.86 -5.56 23.68
CA SER A 357 23.70 -6.93 24.19
C SER A 357 24.33 -7.98 23.25
N LEU A 358 24.13 -7.84 21.94
CA LEU A 358 24.70 -8.74 20.94
C LEU A 358 26.22 -8.62 20.83
N LYS A 359 26.79 -7.42 21.00
CA LYS A 359 28.25 -7.24 21.04
C LYS A 359 28.87 -7.99 22.21
N GLN A 360 28.33 -7.81 23.41
CA GLN A 360 28.82 -8.51 24.61
C GLN A 360 28.63 -10.02 24.46
N TYR A 361 27.47 -10.46 23.96
CA TYR A 361 27.21 -11.87 23.74
C TYR A 361 28.17 -12.50 22.73
N LEU A 362 28.51 -11.78 21.65
CA LEU A 362 29.47 -12.24 20.66
C LEU A 362 30.87 -12.43 21.25
N ILE A 363 31.34 -11.49 22.10
CA ILE A 363 32.64 -11.59 22.78
C ILE A 363 32.68 -12.86 23.64
N VAL A 364 31.69 -13.04 24.53
CA VAL A 364 31.62 -14.20 25.41
C VAL A 364 31.53 -15.50 24.60
N LYS A 365 30.73 -15.53 23.52
CA LYS A 365 30.61 -16.73 22.70
C LYS A 365 31.89 -17.05 21.95
N LYS A 366 32.66 -16.03 21.54
CA LYS A 366 33.97 -16.23 20.92
C LYS A 366 34.96 -16.88 21.88
N ASP A 367 35.00 -16.44 23.14
CA ASP A 367 35.87 -17.04 24.16
C ASP A 367 35.50 -18.51 24.42
N VAL A 368 34.20 -18.82 24.47
CA VAL A 368 33.70 -20.20 24.58
C VAL A 368 34.11 -21.03 23.36
N LEU A 369 33.99 -20.50 22.15
CA LEU A 369 34.43 -21.18 20.93
C LEU A 369 35.93 -21.47 20.95
N ASP A 370 36.74 -20.51 21.40
CA ASP A 370 38.20 -20.69 21.48
C ASP A 370 38.60 -21.70 22.55
N ALA A 371 37.94 -21.71 23.70
CA ALA A 371 38.14 -22.72 24.74
C ALA A 371 37.72 -24.12 24.24
N THR A 372 36.54 -24.25 23.63
CA THR A 372 36.07 -25.52 23.05
C THR A 372 37.00 -26.04 21.96
N ASN A 373 37.55 -25.16 21.11
CA ASN A 373 38.52 -25.54 20.08
C ASN A 373 39.82 -26.09 20.69
N LYS A 374 40.33 -25.45 21.75
CA LYS A 374 41.50 -25.95 22.50
C LYS A 374 41.23 -27.29 23.18
N GLU A 375 40.09 -27.44 23.85
CA GLU A 375 39.71 -28.69 24.50
C GLU A 375 39.48 -29.83 23.49
N PHE A 376 38.94 -29.51 22.32
CA PHE A 376 38.82 -30.47 21.21
C PHE A 376 40.19 -30.90 20.68
N ASP A 377 41.12 -29.95 20.50
CA ASP A 377 42.50 -30.25 20.07
C ASP A 377 43.25 -31.13 21.10
N LEU A 378 42.90 -31.03 22.39
CA LEU A 378 43.40 -31.88 23.48
C LEU A 378 42.64 -33.22 23.64
N GLY A 379 41.56 -33.44 22.87
CA GLY A 379 40.72 -34.63 22.98
C GLY A 379 39.78 -34.66 24.19
N LEU A 380 39.61 -33.54 24.90
CA LEU A 380 38.74 -33.41 26.08
C LEU A 380 37.28 -33.09 25.71
N LYS A 381 37.02 -32.58 24.50
CA LYS A 381 35.70 -32.32 23.94
C LYS A 381 35.46 -33.09 22.65
N ASP A 382 34.21 -33.44 22.39
CA ASP A 382 33.80 -34.11 21.17
C ASP A 382 33.64 -33.13 19.99
N LEU A 383 33.63 -33.69 18.77
CA LEU A 383 33.43 -32.91 17.54
C LEU A 383 32.09 -32.18 17.53
N ASN A 384 31.04 -32.84 18.03
CA ASN A 384 29.70 -32.28 18.06
C ASN A 384 29.64 -30.97 18.87
N THR A 385 30.25 -30.93 20.06
CA THR A 385 30.30 -29.70 20.88
C THR A 385 31.02 -28.57 20.14
N LEU A 386 32.11 -28.86 19.42
CA LEU A 386 32.83 -27.86 18.62
C LEU A 386 31.96 -27.32 17.48
N LEU A 387 31.28 -28.20 16.74
CA LEU A 387 30.39 -27.81 15.65
C LEU A 387 29.20 -26.98 16.15
N GLU A 388 28.53 -27.43 17.22
CA GLU A 388 27.43 -26.69 17.86
C GLU A 388 27.87 -25.30 18.33
N THR A 389 29.03 -25.22 18.99
CA THR A 389 29.57 -23.94 19.47
C THR A 389 29.89 -22.97 18.32
N ASN A 390 30.42 -23.49 17.20
CA ASN A 390 30.69 -22.69 16.01
C ASN A 390 29.38 -22.17 15.36
N ILE A 391 28.37 -23.02 15.23
CA ILE A 391 27.04 -22.63 14.71
C ILE A 391 26.46 -21.48 15.54
N GLU A 392 26.48 -21.62 16.87
CA GLU A 392 25.98 -20.58 17.77
C GLU A 392 26.76 -19.26 17.65
N TYR A 393 28.10 -19.30 17.51
CA TYR A 393 28.91 -18.10 17.28
C TYR A 393 28.54 -17.40 15.95
N VAL A 394 28.41 -18.17 14.88
CA VAL A 394 28.05 -17.65 13.55
C VAL A 394 26.64 -17.05 13.56
N ASP A 395 25.68 -17.68 14.23
CA ASP A 395 24.32 -17.18 14.37
C ASP A 395 24.26 -15.85 15.14
N ILE A 396 25.01 -15.71 16.24
CA ILE A 396 25.08 -14.45 16.99
C ILE A 396 25.74 -13.36 16.16
N LYS A 397 26.82 -13.68 15.43
CA LYS A 397 27.49 -12.72 14.54
C LYS A 397 26.57 -12.25 13.43
N LYS A 398 25.78 -13.16 12.85
CA LYS A 398 24.74 -12.85 11.86
C LYS A 398 23.65 -11.94 12.42
N ASP A 399 23.18 -12.19 13.64
CA ASP A 399 22.19 -11.35 14.32
C ASP A 399 22.74 -9.95 14.64
N LEU A 400 24.03 -9.84 15.01
CA LEU A 400 24.70 -8.56 15.21
C LEU A 400 24.80 -7.75 13.92
N ILE A 401 25.19 -8.39 12.81
CA ILE A 401 25.24 -7.75 11.48
C ILE A 401 23.86 -7.22 11.11
N ARG A 402 22.82 -8.05 11.21
CA ARG A 402 21.43 -7.65 10.91
C ARG A 402 20.99 -6.47 11.76
N ASN A 403 21.17 -6.56 13.08
CA ASN A 403 20.78 -5.50 14.01
C ASN A 403 21.52 -4.18 13.76
N THR A 404 22.78 -4.24 13.32
CA THR A 404 23.56 -3.05 12.97
C THR A 404 22.91 -2.29 11.81
N TYR A 405 22.50 -3.00 10.78
CA TYR A 405 21.83 -2.41 9.61
C TYR A 405 20.37 -2.04 9.89
N ASP A 406 19.67 -2.80 10.74
CA ASP A 406 18.31 -2.43 11.18
C ASP A 406 18.33 -1.14 12.02
N LEU A 407 19.32 -0.97 12.90
CA LEU A 407 19.54 0.28 13.64
C LEU A 407 19.79 1.45 12.67
N MET A 408 20.60 1.21 11.64
CA MET A 408 20.87 2.19 10.60
C MET A 408 19.59 2.62 9.86
N ILE A 409 18.78 1.66 9.42
CA ILE A 409 17.48 1.93 8.77
C ILE A 409 16.57 2.74 9.68
N THR A 410 16.46 2.38 10.97
CA THR A 410 15.59 3.13 11.90
C THR A 410 16.00 4.59 12.09
N ASN A 411 17.29 4.92 11.98
CA ASN A 411 17.72 6.33 12.00
C ASN A 411 17.17 7.10 10.79
N TYR A 412 17.22 6.51 9.60
CA TYR A 412 16.69 7.12 8.38
C TYR A 412 15.15 7.19 8.38
N GLU A 413 14.47 6.19 8.96
CA GLU A 413 13.02 6.22 9.16
C GLU A 413 12.60 7.38 10.08
N ILE A 414 13.36 7.65 11.16
CA ILE A 414 13.13 8.82 12.03
C ILE A 414 13.28 10.12 11.21
N LEU A 415 14.35 10.26 10.43
CA LEU A 415 14.54 11.43 9.56
C LEU A 415 13.42 11.59 8.54
N ASN A 416 12.93 10.49 7.96
CA ASN A 416 11.82 10.51 7.02
C ASN A 416 10.52 10.97 7.71
N ALA A 417 10.20 10.42 8.89
CA ALA A 417 9.03 10.81 9.66
C ALA A 417 9.10 12.29 10.09
N MET A 418 10.30 12.81 10.35
CA MET A 418 10.54 14.25 10.61
C MET A 418 10.44 15.12 9.35
N GLY A 419 10.47 14.53 8.14
CA GLY A 419 10.48 15.24 6.87
C GLY A 419 11.87 15.70 6.39
N LYS A 420 12.94 15.24 7.05
CA LYS A 420 14.33 15.72 6.89
C LYS A 420 15.24 14.78 6.09
N LEU A 421 14.75 13.62 5.66
CA LEU A 421 15.61 12.60 5.05
C LEU A 421 16.25 13.05 3.73
N SER A 422 15.47 13.60 2.79
CA SER A 422 16.01 14.07 1.50
C SER A 422 17.07 15.17 1.69
N GLU A 423 16.86 16.10 2.62
CA GLU A 423 17.82 17.16 2.97
C GLU A 423 19.12 16.58 3.54
N ALA A 424 19.03 15.49 4.32
CA ALA A 424 20.21 14.82 4.86
C ALA A 424 21.06 14.08 3.80
N LEU A 425 20.50 13.79 2.63
CA LEU A 425 21.18 13.08 1.54
C LEU A 425 21.69 14.01 0.45
N GLU A 426 21.18 15.24 0.34
CA GLU A 426 21.65 16.26 -0.62
C GLU A 426 22.79 17.09 0.00
N ASP A 427 24.04 16.92 -0.45
CA ASP A 427 25.16 17.82 -0.07
C ASP A 427 25.15 19.17 -0.83
N LYS A 428 24.20 19.34 -1.75
CA LYS A 428 23.84 20.62 -2.39
C LYS A 428 22.33 20.68 -2.48
N LEU A 429 21.74 21.64 -1.78
CA LEU A 429 20.39 22.09 -2.10
C LEU A 429 20.33 22.32 -3.62
N PRO A 430 19.42 21.69 -4.39
CA PRO A 430 18.75 22.49 -5.38
C PRO A 430 18.06 23.55 -4.53
N THR A 431 18.67 24.73 -4.45
CA THR A 431 17.87 25.94 -4.29
C THR A 431 16.82 25.80 -5.38
N LEU A 432 15.62 25.37 -5.01
CA LEU A 432 14.42 25.83 -5.67
C LEU A 432 14.66 27.33 -5.70
N ASP A 433 15.04 27.83 -6.89
CA ASP A 433 15.27 29.25 -7.12
C ASP A 433 14.21 29.97 -6.32
N LYS A 434 14.65 30.89 -5.45
CA LYS A 434 13.84 31.69 -4.51
C LYS A 434 12.46 32.03 -5.08
N ILE A 435 11.53 31.07 -5.04
CA ILE A 435 10.11 31.30 -5.11
C ILE A 435 9.78 31.50 -3.66
N ASP A 436 10.18 32.68 -3.17
CA ASP A 436 9.67 33.38 -2.00
C ASP A 436 8.95 32.49 -0.97
N ALA A 437 9.62 31.44 -0.50
CA ALA A 437 9.04 30.54 0.50
C ALA A 437 8.88 31.28 1.82
N ASP A 438 9.75 32.27 2.07
CA ASP A 438 9.67 33.17 3.21
C ASP A 438 8.53 34.21 3.06
N ASP A 439 8.25 34.70 1.85
CA ASP A 439 7.14 35.64 1.58
C ASP A 439 5.77 34.94 1.59
N LEU A 440 5.76 33.63 1.32
CA LEU A 440 4.59 32.77 1.40
C LEU A 440 4.27 32.29 2.83
N VAL A 441 5.24 32.37 3.75
CA VAL A 441 5.08 32.10 5.19
C VAL A 441 4.68 33.37 5.94
N LEU A 442 5.07 34.57 5.47
CA LEU A 442 4.72 35.84 6.13
C LEU A 442 3.24 36.26 5.98
N ASN A 443 2.53 35.75 4.98
CA ASN A 443 1.15 36.17 4.66
C ASN A 443 0.05 35.20 5.13
N MET A 444 0.36 34.22 5.98
CA MET A 444 -0.67 33.34 6.57
C MET A 444 -1.09 33.72 7.99
N GLN A 445 -0.51 34.77 8.56
CA GLN A 445 -0.78 35.18 9.95
C GLN A 445 -1.87 36.24 10.11
N ASN A 446 -2.45 36.76 9.02
CA ASN A 446 -3.40 37.88 9.07
C ASN A 446 -4.87 37.57 8.72
N ASP A 447 -5.25 36.30 8.49
CA ASP A 447 -6.65 35.93 8.17
C ASP A 447 -7.31 35.02 9.23
N LEU A 448 -6.85 35.11 10.48
CA LEU A 448 -7.50 34.46 11.64
C LEU A 448 -8.13 35.51 12.56
N ASP A 449 -9.00 36.34 11.99
CA ASP A 449 -9.96 37.11 12.79
C ASP A 449 -11.29 36.35 12.81
N PHE A 450 -11.46 35.53 13.85
CA PHE A 450 -12.78 35.13 14.31
C PHE A 450 -12.83 35.46 15.80
N SER A 451 -13.29 36.68 16.09
CA SER A 451 -13.60 37.16 17.42
C SER A 451 -14.69 36.29 18.05
N PHE A 452 -14.38 35.69 19.20
CA PHE A 452 -15.39 35.46 20.24
C PHE A 452 -14.95 36.21 21.48
N ASP A 453 -15.74 37.21 21.84
CA ASP A 453 -15.54 38.08 22.98
C ASP A 453 -15.55 37.29 24.30
N ARG A 454 -14.55 37.62 25.11
CA ARG A 454 -14.50 37.78 26.56
C ARG A 454 -15.71 37.29 27.39
N ASP A 455 -15.45 36.35 28.30
CA ASP A 455 -15.15 36.65 29.71
C ASP A 455 -15.25 35.39 30.56
N THR A 456 -14.17 35.04 31.26
CA THR A 456 -14.15 34.65 32.69
C THR A 456 -12.72 34.32 33.10
N LYS A 457 -12.15 35.22 33.91
CA LYS A 457 -10.94 34.99 34.72
C LYS A 457 -11.17 33.83 35.68
N TYR A 458 -10.15 33.01 35.95
CA TYR A 458 -9.64 32.76 37.30
C TYR A 458 -8.30 32.00 37.28
N GLU A 459 -7.52 32.28 38.32
CA GLU A 459 -6.07 32.24 38.43
C GLU A 459 -5.39 30.87 38.63
N GLU A 460 -4.09 30.86 38.37
CA GLU A 460 -3.13 29.81 38.69
C GLU A 460 -3.04 29.51 40.20
N LYS A 461 -2.82 28.22 40.55
CA LYS A 461 -2.00 27.88 41.71
C LYS A 461 -1.19 26.60 41.48
N LYS A 462 0.11 26.74 41.74
CA LYS A 462 1.21 25.77 41.59
C LYS A 462 1.31 24.79 42.77
N LEU A 463 2.03 23.68 42.48
CA LEU A 463 2.77 22.75 43.38
C LEU A 463 1.88 21.77 44.18
N THR A 464 2.21 20.48 44.39
CA THR A 464 3.52 19.85 44.63
C THR A 464 3.46 18.32 44.47
N VAL A 465 4.63 17.73 44.24
CA VAL A 465 4.98 16.29 44.21
C VAL A 465 4.85 15.64 45.59
N ILE A 466 4.22 14.45 45.72
CA ILE A 466 4.60 13.40 46.70
C ILE A 466 4.35 12.00 46.09
N LYS A 467 5.31 11.09 46.30
CA LYS A 467 5.39 9.68 45.88
C LYS A 467 4.87 8.71 47.00
N PRO A 468 4.79 7.39 46.77
CA PRO A 468 3.72 6.49 47.22
C PRO A 468 3.97 5.80 48.56
N ILE A 469 2.92 5.23 49.17
CA ILE A 469 3.03 4.22 50.23
C ILE A 469 1.98 3.09 50.02
N GLU A 470 2.47 1.87 50.01
CA GLU A 470 1.75 0.59 50.11
C GLU A 470 1.24 0.34 51.54
N ASN A 471 0.07 -0.28 51.73
CA ASN A 471 -0.09 -1.65 52.28
C ASN A 471 -1.47 -1.98 52.89
N LYS A 472 -1.85 -3.26 52.68
CA LYS A 472 -2.61 -4.21 53.52
C LYS A 472 -4.16 -4.12 53.67
N LYS A 473 -4.82 -5.01 52.91
CA LYS A 473 -5.59 -6.23 53.29
C LYS A 473 -6.75 -6.21 54.34
N LYS A 474 -7.79 -6.97 53.95
CA LYS A 474 -8.90 -7.67 54.69
C LYS A 474 -10.08 -6.82 55.18
N GLU A 475 -11.34 -7.25 55.24
CA GLU A 475 -12.17 -8.40 54.79
C GLU A 475 -13.66 -7.98 55.06
N ILE A 476 -14.62 -8.77 54.55
CA ILE A 476 -16.02 -8.98 55.04
C ILE A 476 -17.19 -8.55 54.11
N SER A 477 -17.67 -9.57 53.40
CA SER A 477 -19.03 -10.05 53.03
C SER A 477 -20.35 -9.26 53.20
N ASN A 478 -21.20 -9.50 52.18
CA ASN A 478 -22.66 -9.79 52.18
C ASN A 478 -23.69 -8.65 52.23
N ILE A 479 -24.52 -8.55 51.17
CA ILE A 479 -26.00 -8.68 51.17
C ILE A 479 -26.50 -8.93 49.72
N LYS A 480 -27.47 -9.85 49.56
CA LYS A 480 -28.14 -10.26 48.30
C LYS A 480 -29.53 -9.57 48.13
N PRO A 481 -30.12 -9.60 46.91
CA PRO A 481 -31.19 -8.70 46.45
C PRO A 481 -32.62 -9.26 46.57
N LYS A 482 -33.65 -8.41 46.39
CA LYS A 482 -35.06 -8.79 46.25
C LYS A 482 -35.68 -8.25 44.94
N ASN A 483 -36.47 -9.12 44.31
CA ASN A 483 -37.16 -9.02 43.02
C ASN A 483 -38.43 -8.14 43.04
N MET A 484 -38.90 -7.72 41.86
CA MET A 484 -40.28 -8.01 41.42
C MET A 484 -40.50 -7.83 39.91
N VAL A 485 -41.19 -8.82 39.33
CA VAL A 485 -41.62 -8.98 37.93
C VAL A 485 -43.14 -8.77 37.86
N LYS A 486 -43.67 -8.24 36.75
CA LYS A 486 -45.03 -8.58 36.28
C LYS A 486 -45.10 -8.76 34.75
N LYS A 487 -45.76 -9.86 34.39
CA LYS A 487 -46.14 -10.44 33.08
C LYS A 487 -47.39 -9.76 32.51
N VAL A 488 -47.54 -9.67 31.18
CA VAL A 488 -48.76 -10.04 30.40
C VAL A 488 -48.35 -10.39 28.95
N SER A 489 -48.98 -11.41 28.38
CA SER A 489 -48.97 -11.88 26.98
C SER A 489 -50.42 -11.98 26.48
N PHE A 490 -50.85 -12.22 25.22
CA PHE A 490 -50.35 -12.38 23.84
C PHE A 490 -51.64 -12.22 22.97
N ASP A 491 -51.56 -11.71 21.73
CA ASP A 491 -52.12 -12.36 20.50
C ASP A 491 -52.34 -11.43 19.29
N ASN A 492 -51.73 -11.86 18.17
CA ASN A 492 -52.07 -11.79 16.73
C ASN A 492 -52.50 -10.47 16.03
N LEU A 493 -51.70 -10.05 15.02
CA LEU A 493 -52.11 -10.05 13.59
C LEU A 493 -50.99 -9.58 12.61
N THR A 494 -50.68 -10.46 11.66
CA THR A 494 -50.27 -10.28 10.24
C THR A 494 -48.94 -9.62 9.80
N TYR A 495 -48.33 -10.30 8.82
CA TYR A 495 -47.09 -10.01 8.08
C TYR A 495 -47.20 -8.78 7.16
N GLU A 496 -46.13 -7.99 7.07
CA GLU A 496 -45.56 -7.58 5.79
C GLU A 496 -44.05 -7.30 5.89
N LYS A 497 -43.32 -7.66 4.82
CA LYS A 497 -41.86 -7.73 4.72
C LYS A 497 -41.19 -6.35 4.80
N THR A 498 -40.11 -6.23 5.59
CA THR A 498 -38.91 -5.48 5.16
C THR A 498 -37.67 -5.87 5.99
N ASN A 499 -36.69 -6.42 5.27
CA ASN A 499 -35.27 -6.58 5.55
C ASN A 499 -34.69 -6.03 6.88
N THR A 500 -34.42 -6.93 7.81
CA THR A 500 -33.39 -6.77 8.83
C THR A 500 -32.19 -7.66 8.50
N ASN A 501 -31.05 -7.07 8.15
CA ASN A 501 -29.75 -7.69 8.38
C ASN A 501 -29.03 -6.85 9.44
N LEU A 502 -29.43 -7.08 10.70
CA LEU A 502 -28.59 -6.87 11.86
C LEU A 502 -27.50 -7.93 11.83
N GLU A 503 -26.27 -7.50 11.55
CA GLU A 503 -25.07 -8.29 11.78
C GLU A 503 -24.99 -8.65 13.27
N LYS A 504 -25.33 -9.90 13.59
CA LYS A 504 -25.02 -10.49 14.89
C LYS A 504 -23.50 -10.65 14.99
N ASN A 505 -22.92 -9.79 15.83
CA ASN A 505 -21.65 -10.03 16.51
C ASN A 505 -21.63 -11.44 17.11
N ILE A 506 -20.87 -12.36 16.51
CA ILE A 506 -20.44 -13.58 17.17
C ILE A 506 -19.02 -13.32 17.68
N THR A 507 -18.92 -12.78 18.89
CA THR A 507 -17.77 -12.97 19.76
C THR A 507 -17.79 -14.40 20.27
N THR A 508 -17.05 -15.31 19.64
CA THR A 508 -16.75 -16.64 20.20
C THR A 508 -15.44 -16.55 20.99
N THR A 509 -15.55 -16.20 22.28
CA THR A 509 -14.59 -16.65 23.28
C THR A 509 -14.88 -18.12 23.56
N ILE A 510 -14.34 -19.02 22.74
CA ILE A 510 -14.38 -20.46 23.04
C ILE A 510 -13.26 -20.72 24.06
N ASN A 511 -13.65 -20.93 25.32
CA ASN A 511 -12.82 -21.60 26.31
C ASN A 511 -12.51 -23.01 25.78
N ASN A 512 -11.37 -23.16 25.11
CA ASN A 512 -10.99 -24.42 24.49
C ASN A 512 -10.35 -25.34 25.55
N THR A 513 -11.16 -26.15 26.23
CA THR A 513 -10.74 -27.11 27.26
C THR A 513 -9.68 -28.11 26.77
N PHE A 514 -9.62 -28.36 25.46
CA PHE A 514 -8.59 -29.20 24.84
C PHE A 514 -7.20 -28.55 24.82
N LYS A 515 -7.12 -27.22 24.68
CA LYS A 515 -5.85 -26.49 24.70
C LYS A 515 -5.09 -26.73 26.01
N GLU A 516 -5.77 -26.66 27.14
CA GLU A 516 -5.16 -26.91 28.46
C GLU A 516 -4.68 -28.36 28.60
N LYS A 517 -5.51 -29.33 28.17
CA LYS A 517 -5.12 -30.75 28.12
C LYS A 517 -3.87 -30.97 27.27
N PHE A 518 -3.77 -30.28 26.13
CA PHE A 518 -2.62 -30.35 25.24
C PHE A 518 -1.35 -29.76 25.86
N LEU A 519 -1.46 -28.60 26.52
CA LEU A 519 -0.30 -27.92 27.14
C LEU A 519 0.23 -28.67 28.36
N ASN A 520 -0.66 -29.37 29.09
CA ASN A 520 -0.31 -30.13 30.30
C ASN A 520 0.00 -31.61 30.02
N ALA A 521 -0.16 -32.09 28.79
CA ALA A 521 0.13 -33.48 28.42
C ALA A 521 1.61 -33.82 28.57
N SER A 522 1.90 -35.07 28.96
CA SER A 522 3.26 -35.59 29.10
C SER A 522 4.08 -35.45 27.81
N LYS A 523 5.36 -35.06 27.95
CA LYS A 523 6.29 -34.77 26.86
C LYS A 523 6.52 -35.97 25.90
N ASN A 524 6.22 -37.19 26.33
CA ASN A 524 6.37 -38.42 25.55
C ASN A 524 5.17 -38.76 24.63
N LYS A 525 4.06 -38.02 24.72
CA LYS A 525 2.86 -38.24 23.89
C LYS A 525 3.02 -37.69 22.47
N TYR A 526 2.12 -38.09 21.59
CA TYR A 526 2.05 -37.67 20.19
C TYR A 526 0.79 -36.85 19.93
N THR A 527 0.83 -36.03 18.89
CA THR A 527 -0.29 -35.21 18.42
C THR A 527 -0.27 -35.13 16.90
N ILE A 528 -1.39 -34.76 16.30
CA ILE A 528 -1.51 -34.63 14.84
C ILE A 528 -1.53 -33.15 14.49
N ASN A 529 -0.58 -32.74 13.65
CA ASN A 529 -0.67 -31.46 12.96
C ASN A 529 -1.58 -31.64 11.76
N LEU A 530 -2.82 -31.14 11.91
CA LEU A 530 -3.93 -31.43 11.02
C LEU A 530 -3.92 -30.53 9.78
N ALA A 531 -3.64 -29.23 9.96
CA ALA A 531 -3.60 -28.25 8.89
C ALA A 531 -2.91 -26.95 9.33
N LEU A 532 -2.60 -26.12 8.33
CA LEU A 532 -2.18 -24.73 8.51
C LEU A 532 -3.27 -23.80 7.97
N SER A 533 -3.55 -22.71 8.67
CA SER A 533 -4.48 -21.67 8.23
C SER A 533 -3.82 -20.29 8.27
N ASP A 534 -4.24 -19.40 7.38
CA ASP A 534 -3.77 -18.01 7.31
C ASP A 534 -4.63 -17.05 8.16
N SER A 535 -5.64 -17.56 8.88
CA SER A 535 -6.56 -16.75 9.68
C SER A 535 -7.16 -17.57 10.83
N GLU A 536 -7.27 -16.96 12.01
CA GLU A 536 -7.95 -17.54 13.18
C GLU A 536 -9.41 -17.91 12.85
N ILE A 537 -10.10 -17.06 12.10
CA ILE A 537 -11.49 -17.29 11.67
C ILE A 537 -11.58 -18.53 10.78
N LYS A 538 -10.63 -18.73 9.86
CA LYS A 538 -10.61 -19.91 8.98
C LYS A 538 -10.23 -21.17 9.74
N ALA A 539 -9.32 -21.08 10.71
CA ALA A 539 -8.96 -22.20 11.57
C ALA A 539 -10.15 -22.63 12.44
N GLN A 540 -10.84 -21.69 13.08
CA GLN A 540 -12.05 -21.96 13.87
C GLN A 540 -13.16 -22.58 13.00
N ARG A 541 -13.42 -22.02 11.81
CA ARG A 541 -14.41 -22.59 10.87
C ARG A 541 -14.06 -24.01 10.42
N LEU A 542 -12.78 -24.38 10.37
CA LEU A 542 -12.38 -25.75 10.06
C LEU A 542 -12.70 -26.69 11.22
N LEU A 543 -12.44 -26.26 12.47
CA LEU A 543 -12.81 -27.02 13.66
C LEU A 543 -14.33 -27.20 13.74
N ASP A 544 -15.10 -26.12 13.53
CA ASP A 544 -16.57 -26.15 13.56
C ASP A 544 -17.13 -27.08 12.48
N ARG A 545 -16.61 -26.98 11.25
CA ARG A 545 -17.08 -27.77 10.10
C ARG A 545 -16.95 -29.27 10.30
N TYR A 546 -15.92 -29.71 11.01
CA TYR A 546 -15.62 -31.11 11.23
C TYR A 546 -15.88 -31.56 12.67
N GLU A 547 -16.56 -30.73 13.45
CA GLU A 547 -16.92 -31.01 14.85
C GLU A 547 -15.70 -31.38 15.72
N LEU A 548 -14.56 -30.73 15.47
CA LEU A 548 -13.28 -31.03 16.13
C LEU A 548 -13.00 -30.17 17.36
N ASN A 549 -13.93 -29.30 17.78
CA ASN A 549 -13.70 -28.32 18.85
C ASN A 549 -13.32 -28.93 20.21
N ASP A 550 -13.74 -30.18 20.47
CA ASP A 550 -13.46 -30.87 21.74
C ASP A 550 -12.10 -31.58 21.77
N ASN A 551 -11.51 -31.84 20.59
CA ASN A 551 -10.31 -32.66 20.42
C ASN A 551 -9.22 -31.99 19.58
N ALA A 552 -9.40 -30.73 19.20
CA ALA A 552 -8.44 -29.95 18.45
C ALA A 552 -8.51 -28.47 18.81
N PHE A 553 -7.39 -27.79 18.67
CA PHE A 553 -7.29 -26.34 18.81
C PHE A 553 -6.31 -25.80 17.79
N PHE A 554 -6.27 -24.48 17.64
CA PHE A 554 -5.24 -23.83 16.85
C PHE A 554 -4.53 -22.76 17.66
N PHE A 555 -3.30 -22.45 17.26
CA PHE A 555 -2.54 -21.35 17.83
C PHE A 555 -1.71 -20.64 16.77
N SER A 556 -1.45 -19.35 17.01
CA SER A 556 -0.68 -18.51 16.12
C SER A 556 0.82 -18.80 16.22
N PHE A 557 1.53 -18.78 15.09
CA PHE A 557 2.99 -18.81 15.10
C PHE A 557 3.51 -17.83 14.05
N ARG A 558 4.66 -17.20 14.35
CA ARG A 558 5.28 -16.05 13.65
C ARG A 558 4.68 -14.69 14.07
N GLU A 559 5.54 -13.68 14.16
CA GLU A 559 5.17 -12.33 14.63
C GLU A 559 4.54 -11.47 13.52
N VAL A 560 4.95 -11.69 12.26
CA VAL A 560 4.42 -10.99 11.07
C VAL A 560 3.57 -11.96 10.25
N ASN A 561 2.31 -11.60 9.98
CA ASN A 561 1.31 -12.45 9.32
C ASN A 561 1.16 -13.83 10.00
N PRO A 562 0.63 -13.87 11.25
CA PRO A 562 0.58 -15.08 12.04
C PRO A 562 -0.23 -16.18 11.35
N LEU A 563 0.42 -17.31 11.09
CA LEU A 563 -0.26 -18.51 10.62
C LEU A 563 -0.80 -19.28 11.82
N GLN A 564 -1.92 -19.97 11.62
CA GLN A 564 -2.57 -20.79 12.62
C GLN A 564 -2.22 -22.25 12.38
N LYS A 565 -1.60 -22.89 13.38
CA LYS A 565 -1.33 -24.32 13.35
C LYS A 565 -2.45 -25.05 14.07
N ILE A 566 -3.09 -26.00 13.39
CA ILE A 566 -4.22 -26.76 13.92
C ILE A 566 -3.71 -28.09 14.46
N MET A 567 -3.80 -28.28 15.78
CA MET A 567 -3.35 -29.47 16.49
C MET A 567 -4.55 -30.31 16.93
N MET A 568 -4.48 -31.62 16.71
CA MET A 568 -5.57 -32.55 17.01
C MET A 568 -5.05 -33.74 17.82
N GLY A 569 -5.77 -34.07 18.90
CA GLY A 569 -5.57 -35.26 19.72
C GLY A 569 -4.27 -35.30 20.53
N ILE A 570 -4.28 -36.14 21.56
CA ILE A 570 -3.15 -36.50 22.40
C ILE A 570 -3.14 -38.03 22.42
N PHE A 571 -2.06 -38.64 21.91
CA PHE A 571 -1.97 -40.07 21.67
C PHE A 571 -0.77 -40.67 22.38
N ASP A 572 -0.89 -41.93 22.81
CA ASP A 572 0.13 -42.62 23.59
C ASP A 572 1.24 -43.17 22.70
N SER A 573 0.91 -43.46 21.43
CA SER A 573 1.87 -43.95 20.44
C SER A 573 1.70 -43.31 19.07
N LYS A 574 2.77 -43.34 18.27
CA LYS A 574 2.74 -42.92 16.86
C LYS A 574 1.74 -43.74 16.04
N GLN A 575 1.53 -45.01 16.39
CA GLN A 575 0.61 -45.89 15.69
C GLN A 575 -0.86 -45.52 15.96
N GLU A 576 -1.19 -45.18 17.20
CA GLU A 576 -2.52 -44.70 17.58
C GLU A 576 -2.87 -43.39 16.84
N ALA A 577 -1.92 -42.46 16.76
CA ALA A 577 -2.10 -41.22 16.00
C ALA A 577 -2.28 -41.49 14.49
N LYS A 578 -1.56 -42.46 13.91
CA LYS A 578 -1.75 -42.88 12.50
C LYS A 578 -3.13 -43.50 12.27
N ASN A 579 -3.61 -44.31 13.20
CA ASN A 579 -4.96 -44.88 13.15
C ASN A 579 -6.05 -43.79 13.28
N ALA A 580 -5.79 -42.73 14.05
CA ALA A 580 -6.69 -41.58 14.09
C ALA A 580 -6.71 -40.82 12.75
N ILE A 581 -5.56 -40.70 12.06
CA ILE A 581 -5.50 -40.12 10.70
C ILE A 581 -6.32 -40.94 9.69
N SER A 582 -6.28 -42.28 9.77
CA SER A 582 -7.05 -43.13 8.84
C SER A 582 -8.57 -42.98 9.01
N LYS A 583 -9.03 -42.53 10.18
CA LYS A 583 -10.44 -42.23 10.48
C LYS A 583 -10.87 -40.80 10.11
N LEU A 584 -9.95 -39.93 9.69
CA LEU A 584 -10.31 -38.56 9.31
C LEU A 584 -11.13 -38.52 8.02
N HIS A 585 -11.97 -37.49 7.90
CA HIS A 585 -12.66 -37.16 6.66
C HIS A 585 -11.66 -36.97 5.51
N ASN A 586 -11.97 -37.45 4.29
CA ASN A 586 -11.04 -37.45 3.15
C ASN A 586 -10.44 -36.05 2.84
N ASN A 587 -11.25 -35.00 2.97
CA ASN A 587 -10.79 -33.62 2.81
C ASN A 587 -9.73 -33.19 3.85
N LEU A 588 -9.73 -33.75 5.06
CA LEU A 588 -8.68 -33.51 6.06
C LEU A 588 -7.43 -34.33 5.80
N LYS A 589 -7.58 -35.56 5.26
CA LYS A 589 -6.45 -36.38 4.80
C LYS A 589 -5.68 -35.70 3.65
N ASN A 590 -6.38 -34.96 2.79
CA ASN A 590 -5.77 -34.19 1.70
C ASN A 590 -4.84 -33.06 2.19
N ASN A 591 -4.96 -32.63 3.45
CA ASN A 591 -4.02 -31.68 4.06
C ASN A 591 -2.69 -32.34 4.49
N GLN A 592 -2.53 -33.64 4.23
CA GLN A 592 -1.36 -34.45 4.58
C GLN A 592 -1.01 -34.32 6.08
N PRO A 593 -1.91 -34.72 7.00
CA PRO A 593 -1.69 -34.57 8.43
C PRO A 593 -0.47 -35.38 8.89
N THR A 594 0.37 -34.76 9.72
CA THR A 594 1.62 -35.36 10.19
C THR A 594 1.56 -35.65 11.69
N VAL A 595 2.05 -36.83 12.11
CA VAL A 595 2.20 -37.19 13.52
C VAL A 595 3.50 -36.60 14.07
N GLU A 596 3.41 -35.82 15.14
CA GLU A 596 4.54 -35.12 15.76
C GLU A 596 4.57 -35.38 17.27
N LYS A 597 5.74 -35.27 17.92
CA LYS A 597 5.81 -35.31 19.39
C LYS A 597 5.18 -34.05 19.98
N ILE A 598 4.35 -34.21 21.01
CA ILE A 598 3.61 -33.10 21.61
C ILE A 598 4.53 -32.02 22.18
N VAL A 599 5.68 -32.42 22.76
CA VAL A 599 6.68 -31.51 23.35
C VAL A 599 7.23 -30.48 22.36
N ILE A 600 7.36 -30.85 21.08
CA ILE A 600 7.85 -29.93 20.03
C ILE A 600 6.85 -28.79 19.84
N LYS A 601 5.55 -29.10 19.94
CA LYS A 601 4.48 -28.13 19.72
C LYS A 601 4.10 -27.36 20.96
N GLN A 602 4.26 -27.93 22.14
CA GLN A 602 4.23 -27.20 23.41
C GLN A 602 5.34 -26.13 23.44
N LYS A 603 6.58 -26.49 23.08
CA LYS A 603 7.68 -25.51 22.94
C LYS A 603 7.37 -24.42 21.91
N LEU A 604 6.81 -24.80 20.77
CA LEU A 604 6.41 -23.84 19.72
C LEU A 604 5.29 -22.90 20.20
N TYR A 605 4.27 -23.44 20.86
CA TYR A 605 3.19 -22.66 21.44
C TYR A 605 3.75 -21.66 22.46
N ASN A 606 4.55 -22.14 23.41
CA ASN A 606 5.18 -21.30 24.43
C ASN A 606 6.05 -20.21 23.78
N LYS A 607 6.86 -20.52 22.76
CA LYS A 607 7.68 -19.52 22.06
C LYS A 607 6.88 -18.29 21.60
N TYR A 608 5.62 -18.46 21.17
CA TYR A 608 4.78 -17.37 20.66
C TYR A 608 3.71 -16.88 21.65
N HIS A 609 3.51 -17.56 22.79
CA HIS A 609 2.44 -17.24 23.74
C HIS A 609 2.91 -17.09 25.21
N SER A 610 4.19 -17.30 25.54
CA SER A 610 4.72 -17.23 26.92
C SER A 610 4.70 -15.85 27.58
N LYS A 611 4.31 -14.78 26.85
CA LYS A 611 4.25 -13.41 27.40
C LYS A 611 2.83 -12.93 27.75
N ASN A 612 1.78 -13.70 27.47
CA ASN A 612 0.39 -13.21 27.58
C ASN A 612 -0.48 -13.87 28.67
N ASP A 613 -0.02 -14.92 29.35
CA ASP A 613 -0.86 -15.61 30.35
C ASP A 613 -0.71 -15.05 31.79
N ALA A 614 0.19 -14.08 32.02
CA ALA A 614 0.34 -13.38 33.31
C ALA A 614 -0.38 -12.02 33.39
N ILE A 615 -0.97 -11.52 32.29
CA ILE A 615 -1.57 -10.16 32.19
C ILE A 615 -3.05 -10.23 31.74
N ALA A 616 -3.69 -11.40 31.83
CA ALA A 616 -5.09 -11.59 31.44
C ALA A 616 -6.10 -11.37 32.60
N LYS A 617 -5.80 -10.46 33.53
CA LYS A 617 -6.80 -9.83 34.38
C LYS A 617 -6.60 -8.32 34.28
N ASP A 618 -7.57 -7.68 33.66
CA ASP A 618 -7.71 -6.22 33.45
C ASP A 618 -6.71 -5.59 32.48
N VAL A 619 -7.10 -5.46 31.20
CA VAL A 619 -7.12 -4.20 30.41
C VAL A 619 -7.80 -4.49 29.06
N LYS A 620 -8.86 -3.74 28.72
CA LYS A 620 -9.44 -3.68 27.37
C LYS A 620 -8.48 -2.94 26.43
N PHE A 621 -7.87 -3.64 25.48
CA PHE A 621 -7.19 -3.00 24.35
C PHE A 621 -8.07 -3.05 23.09
N VAL A 622 -8.40 -1.87 22.58
CA VAL A 622 -8.92 -1.69 21.22
C VAL A 622 -7.74 -1.83 20.25
N ARG A 623 -7.73 -2.89 19.43
CA ARG A 623 -6.77 -3.03 18.32
C ARG A 623 -7.27 -2.26 17.10
N VAL A 624 -6.46 -1.30 16.66
CA VAL A 624 -6.55 -0.68 15.33
C VAL A 624 -5.67 -1.50 14.38
N SER A 625 -6.24 -1.95 13.27
CA SER A 625 -5.52 -2.70 12.23
C SER A 625 -4.48 -1.81 11.51
N PRO A 626 -3.28 -2.33 11.17
CA PRO A 626 -2.37 -1.62 10.29
C PRO A 626 -2.93 -1.59 8.86
N VAL A 627 -3.09 -0.38 8.31
CA VAL A 627 -3.38 -0.17 6.91
C VAL A 627 -2.10 -0.45 6.13
N ILE A 628 -2.02 -1.62 5.51
CA ILE A 628 -1.03 -1.88 4.46
C ILE A 628 -1.52 -1.17 3.20
N ASN A 629 -0.83 -0.11 2.80
CA ASN A 629 -1.00 0.48 1.47
C ASN A 629 -0.62 -0.57 0.43
N LYS A 630 -1.63 -1.11 -0.26
CA LYS A 630 -1.42 -1.84 -1.52
C LYS A 630 -1.19 -0.83 -2.63
N PRO A 631 -0.33 -1.12 -3.62
CA PRO A 631 -0.15 -0.26 -4.77
C PRO A 631 -1.49 -0.06 -5.49
N LEU A 632 -1.82 1.20 -5.79
CA LEU A 632 -2.94 1.57 -6.63
C LEU A 632 -2.68 1.05 -8.05
N ILE A 633 -3.23 -0.11 -8.38
CA ILE A 633 -3.42 -0.50 -9.78
C ILE A 633 -4.46 0.49 -10.34
N LYS A 634 -4.03 1.36 -11.26
CA LYS A 634 -4.90 2.25 -12.05
C LYS A 634 -6.19 1.51 -12.44
N LYS A 635 -7.34 2.03 -11.99
CA LYS A 635 -8.64 1.73 -12.61
C LYS A 635 -8.50 2.12 -14.08
N VAL A 636 -8.55 1.13 -14.98
CA VAL A 636 -8.82 1.40 -16.39
C VAL A 636 -10.29 1.79 -16.46
N THR A 637 -10.55 3.09 -16.47
CA THR A 637 -11.86 3.64 -16.77
C THR A 637 -12.12 3.37 -18.25
N PHE A 638 -13.11 2.54 -18.56
CA PHE A 638 -13.60 2.44 -19.93
C PHE A 638 -14.21 3.80 -20.30
N SER A 639 -13.62 4.47 -21.28
CA SER A 639 -14.24 5.63 -21.94
C SER A 639 -15.63 5.21 -22.42
N THR A 640 -16.63 5.92 -21.92
CA THR A 640 -18.03 5.83 -22.36
C THR A 640 -18.13 6.38 -23.76
N MET A 641 -18.26 5.50 -24.76
CA MET A 641 -19.09 5.80 -25.92
C MET A 641 -20.47 5.24 -25.63
N GLU A 642 -21.44 6.13 -25.47
CA GLU A 642 -22.85 5.77 -25.44
C GLU A 642 -23.22 5.00 -26.72
N PRO A 643 -23.86 3.83 -26.63
CA PRO A 643 -24.52 3.25 -27.78
C PRO A 643 -25.82 4.02 -28.01
N SER A 644 -25.84 4.85 -29.05
CA SER A 644 -27.06 5.26 -29.73
C SER A 644 -27.86 4.02 -30.12
N ASN A 645 -29.19 4.11 -29.94
CA ASN A 645 -30.25 3.16 -30.31
C ASN A 645 -30.68 2.14 -29.24
N ASN A 646 -31.80 2.50 -28.62
CA ASN A 646 -32.77 1.61 -27.99
C ASN A 646 -33.15 0.44 -28.93
N LYS A 647 -32.52 -0.72 -28.73
CA LYS A 647 -33.11 -2.01 -29.06
C LYS A 647 -33.08 -2.86 -27.80
N LYS A 648 -34.26 -3.28 -27.33
CA LYS A 648 -34.43 -4.27 -26.27
C LYS A 648 -33.51 -5.46 -26.58
N ILE A 649 -32.48 -5.64 -25.76
CA ILE A 649 -31.62 -6.81 -25.82
C ILE A 649 -32.48 -7.97 -25.34
N GLY A 650 -32.93 -8.80 -26.29
CA GLY A 650 -33.62 -10.05 -26.00
C GLY A 650 -32.72 -10.97 -25.16
N ASN A 651 -33.34 -11.84 -24.37
CA ASN A 651 -32.65 -12.87 -23.58
C ASN A 651 -31.82 -13.77 -24.52
N ILE A 652 -30.56 -13.44 -24.74
CA ILE A 652 -29.58 -14.31 -25.36
C ILE A 652 -29.14 -15.32 -24.29
N ASN A 653 -29.38 -16.60 -24.54
CA ASN A 653 -29.07 -17.67 -23.61
C ASN A 653 -27.56 -17.98 -23.62
N PHE A 654 -26.82 -17.53 -22.60
CA PHE A 654 -25.37 -17.75 -22.44
C PHE A 654 -25.01 -19.15 -21.92
N ASP A 655 -26.01 -20.00 -21.64
CA ASP A 655 -25.77 -21.32 -21.04
C ASP A 655 -25.09 -22.31 -22.00
N ASN A 656 -25.16 -22.11 -23.32
CA ASN A 656 -24.62 -23.07 -24.31
C ASN A 656 -23.09 -23.29 -24.23
N PHE A 657 -22.30 -22.30 -23.84
CA PHE A 657 -20.83 -22.47 -23.73
C PHE A 657 -20.38 -22.81 -22.30
N LYS A 658 -21.16 -22.42 -21.29
CA LYS A 658 -20.87 -22.73 -19.88
C LYS A 658 -20.77 -24.24 -19.67
N ASP A 659 -21.71 -25.01 -20.20
CA ASP A 659 -21.69 -26.48 -20.04
C ASP A 659 -20.53 -27.12 -20.81
N LYS A 660 -20.21 -26.62 -22.01
CA LYS A 660 -19.02 -27.07 -22.77
C LYS A 660 -17.73 -26.82 -21.99
N PHE A 661 -17.64 -25.71 -21.26
CA PHE A 661 -16.51 -25.39 -20.40
C PHE A 661 -16.48 -26.24 -19.12
N LEU A 662 -17.63 -26.47 -18.47
CA LEU A 662 -17.71 -27.25 -17.23
C LEU A 662 -17.50 -28.75 -17.46
N ASN A 663 -17.88 -29.26 -18.62
CA ASN A 663 -17.72 -30.67 -19.00
C ASN A 663 -16.42 -30.96 -19.77
N ALA A 664 -15.62 -29.94 -20.08
CA ALA A 664 -14.34 -30.13 -20.76
C ALA A 664 -13.32 -30.88 -19.88
N SER A 665 -12.52 -31.74 -20.52
CA SER A 665 -11.45 -32.49 -19.85
C SER A 665 -10.42 -31.57 -19.17
N LYS A 666 -9.85 -32.05 -18.06
CA LYS A 666 -8.98 -31.27 -17.15
C LYS A 666 -7.65 -30.82 -17.76
N ASP A 667 -7.24 -31.45 -18.85
CA ASP A 667 -6.02 -31.21 -19.62
C ASP A 667 -6.17 -30.13 -20.69
N LYS A 668 -7.41 -29.73 -21.04
CA LYS A 668 -7.70 -28.67 -22.02
C LYS A 668 -7.34 -27.27 -21.51
N TYR A 669 -7.25 -26.32 -22.44
CA TYR A 669 -6.89 -24.92 -22.20
C TYR A 669 -8.06 -23.98 -22.49
N THR A 670 -8.07 -22.81 -21.85
CA THR A 670 -9.07 -21.75 -22.04
C THR A 670 -8.38 -20.39 -21.94
N ILE A 671 -9.02 -19.34 -22.44
CA ILE A 671 -8.49 -17.97 -22.37
C ILE A 671 -9.29 -17.20 -21.33
N ASN A 672 -8.60 -16.70 -20.30
CA ASN A 672 -9.14 -15.67 -19.42
C ASN A 672 -8.99 -14.32 -20.11
N LEU A 673 -10.12 -13.78 -20.57
CA LEU A 673 -10.18 -12.66 -21.51
C LEU A 673 -10.11 -11.31 -20.79
N ALA A 674 -10.91 -11.12 -19.74
CA ALA A 674 -11.03 -9.86 -19.01
C ALA A 674 -11.75 -10.06 -17.66
N TYR A 675 -11.78 -8.98 -16.87
CA TYR A 675 -12.61 -8.87 -15.67
C TYR A 675 -13.59 -7.71 -15.85
N SER A 676 -14.79 -7.85 -15.30
CA SER A 676 -15.82 -6.81 -15.28
C SER A 676 -16.36 -6.65 -13.86
N ASP A 677 -16.79 -5.44 -13.49
CA ASP A 677 -17.42 -5.14 -12.19
C ASP A 677 -18.93 -5.45 -12.16
N SER A 678 -19.55 -5.75 -13.30
CA SER A 678 -20.95 -6.18 -13.37
C SER A 678 -21.21 -7.23 -14.46
N GLU A 679 -22.26 -8.04 -14.24
CA GLU A 679 -22.75 -9.03 -15.21
C GLU A 679 -23.18 -8.36 -16.51
N LYS A 680 -23.92 -7.24 -16.41
CA LYS A 680 -24.37 -6.45 -17.56
C LYS A 680 -23.21 -5.98 -18.44
N LYS A 681 -22.10 -5.53 -17.84
CA LYS A 681 -20.90 -5.10 -18.59
C LYS A 681 -20.12 -6.29 -19.17
N ALA A 682 -20.06 -7.42 -18.49
CA ALA A 682 -19.44 -8.64 -19.02
C ALA A 682 -20.19 -9.16 -20.25
N GLN A 683 -21.53 -9.16 -20.16
CA GLN A 683 -22.44 -9.53 -21.24
C GLN A 683 -22.30 -8.57 -22.44
N ALA A 684 -22.29 -7.26 -22.19
CA ALA A 684 -22.11 -6.25 -23.23
C ALA A 684 -20.76 -6.40 -23.95
N LEU A 685 -19.69 -6.78 -23.24
CA LEU A 685 -18.37 -7.01 -23.82
C LEU A 685 -18.35 -8.25 -24.73
N LEU A 686 -18.94 -9.37 -24.31
CA LEU A 686 -19.05 -10.56 -25.16
C LEU A 686 -19.88 -10.27 -26.41
N HIS A 687 -20.99 -9.54 -26.29
CA HIS A 687 -21.85 -9.16 -27.41
C HIS A 687 -21.13 -8.21 -28.38
N LYS A 688 -20.46 -7.16 -27.86
CA LYS A 688 -19.73 -6.16 -28.65
C LYS A 688 -18.70 -6.79 -29.58
N TYR A 689 -18.08 -7.89 -29.17
CA TYR A 689 -17.04 -8.58 -29.94
C TYR A 689 -17.52 -9.88 -30.61
N GLY A 690 -18.83 -10.16 -30.63
CA GLY A 690 -19.38 -11.37 -31.27
C GLY A 690 -18.94 -12.68 -30.60
N LEU A 691 -18.57 -12.63 -29.32
CA LEU A 691 -18.02 -13.77 -28.56
C LEU A 691 -19.07 -14.54 -27.76
N SER A 692 -20.35 -14.18 -27.86
CA SER A 692 -21.43 -14.78 -27.08
C SER A 692 -21.57 -16.31 -27.25
N ASN A 693 -21.16 -16.85 -28.41
CA ASN A 693 -21.27 -18.28 -28.70
C ASN A 693 -20.08 -19.12 -28.16
N ASN A 694 -18.94 -18.47 -27.86
CA ASN A 694 -17.70 -19.15 -27.48
C ASN A 694 -17.11 -18.61 -26.15
N GLY A 695 -17.83 -17.72 -25.47
CA GLY A 695 -17.39 -17.10 -24.24
C GLY A 695 -18.50 -17.08 -23.19
N PHE A 696 -18.11 -17.16 -21.93
CA PHE A 696 -19.01 -17.08 -20.77
C PHE A 696 -18.35 -16.28 -19.66
N PHE A 697 -19.12 -15.87 -18.66
CA PHE A 697 -18.57 -15.22 -17.47
C PHE A 697 -19.13 -15.82 -16.18
N PHE A 698 -18.40 -15.65 -15.08
CA PHE A 698 -18.83 -16.13 -13.76
C PHE A 698 -18.30 -15.26 -12.63
N LYS A 699 -19.00 -15.29 -11.48
CA LYS A 699 -18.63 -14.51 -10.30
C LYS A 699 -17.29 -14.98 -9.74
N PHE A 700 -16.43 -14.05 -9.38
CA PHE A 700 -15.11 -14.27 -8.83
C PHE A 700 -14.91 -13.35 -7.62
N ARG A 701 -14.68 -13.97 -6.45
CA ARG A 701 -14.60 -13.36 -5.10
C ARG A 701 -15.98 -13.15 -4.45
N TYR A 702 -16.03 -13.26 -3.12
CA TYR A 702 -17.26 -13.13 -2.32
C TYR A 702 -17.60 -11.67 -1.98
N GLU A 703 -16.58 -10.83 -1.74
CA GLU A 703 -16.73 -9.40 -1.50
C GLU A 703 -16.43 -8.63 -2.79
N ASN A 704 -17.35 -7.76 -3.22
CA ASN A 704 -17.30 -7.03 -4.51
C ASN A 704 -17.08 -7.98 -5.71
N PRO A 705 -18.06 -8.84 -6.04
CA PRO A 705 -17.87 -9.91 -7.02
C PRO A 705 -17.56 -9.34 -8.41
N LEU A 706 -16.36 -9.64 -8.90
CA LEU A 706 -15.98 -9.36 -10.28
C LEU A 706 -16.48 -10.50 -11.17
N GLN A 707 -16.87 -10.18 -12.38
CA GLN A 707 -17.17 -11.14 -13.43
C GLN A 707 -15.89 -11.49 -14.16
N LYS A 708 -15.51 -12.76 -14.12
CA LYS A 708 -14.39 -13.29 -14.88
C LYS A 708 -14.89 -13.78 -16.23
N ILE A 709 -14.36 -13.24 -17.32
CA ILE A 709 -14.79 -13.54 -18.69
C ILE A 709 -13.84 -14.57 -19.30
N MET A 710 -14.38 -15.71 -19.69
CA MET A 710 -13.66 -16.84 -20.27
C MET A 710 -14.02 -16.99 -21.74
N LEU A 711 -13.05 -17.43 -22.54
CA LEU A 711 -13.20 -17.64 -23.99
C LEU A 711 -12.58 -18.98 -24.39
N GLY A 712 -13.38 -19.82 -25.06
CA GLY A 712 -12.93 -21.04 -25.72
C GLY A 712 -12.47 -22.16 -24.78
N VAL A 713 -12.52 -23.38 -25.33
CA VAL A 713 -11.88 -24.58 -24.80
C VAL A 713 -11.07 -25.14 -25.95
N PHE A 714 -9.77 -25.29 -25.73
CA PHE A 714 -8.78 -25.65 -26.75
C PHE A 714 -8.07 -26.94 -26.32
N ASP A 715 -7.74 -27.80 -27.28
CA ASP A 715 -7.14 -29.11 -26.98
C ASP A 715 -5.66 -28.95 -26.63
N SER A 716 -5.01 -27.89 -27.11
CA SER A 716 -3.62 -27.58 -26.78
C SER A 716 -3.41 -26.11 -26.38
N LYS A 717 -2.31 -25.87 -25.63
CA LYS A 717 -1.85 -24.51 -25.31
C LYS A 717 -1.54 -23.72 -26.58
N GLY A 718 -1.05 -24.38 -27.63
CA GLY A 718 -0.73 -23.77 -28.92
C GLY A 718 -1.96 -23.21 -29.64
N GLU A 719 -3.06 -23.98 -29.67
CA GLU A 719 -4.34 -23.51 -30.22
C GLU A 719 -4.91 -22.33 -29.45
N ALA A 720 -4.86 -22.38 -28.12
CA ALA A 720 -5.32 -21.28 -27.28
C ALA A 720 -4.48 -20.00 -27.50
N LEU A 721 -3.17 -20.12 -27.73
CA LEU A 721 -2.30 -18.99 -28.06
C LEU A 721 -2.61 -18.40 -29.44
N LYS A 722 -2.88 -19.25 -30.45
CA LYS A 722 -3.31 -18.80 -31.78
C LYS A 722 -4.65 -18.05 -31.72
N ALA A 723 -5.62 -18.58 -30.99
CA ALA A 723 -6.92 -17.94 -30.77
C ALA A 723 -6.82 -16.64 -29.96
N MET A 724 -5.88 -16.55 -29.02
CA MET A 724 -5.58 -15.31 -28.30
C MET A 724 -4.91 -14.26 -29.20
N ALA A 725 -4.07 -14.69 -30.14
CA ALA A 725 -3.39 -13.82 -31.10
C ALA A 725 -4.36 -13.22 -32.14
N SER A 726 -5.46 -13.89 -32.46
CA SER A 726 -6.50 -13.40 -33.37
C SER A 726 -7.52 -12.44 -32.72
N LEU A 727 -7.39 -12.14 -31.42
CA LEU A 727 -8.29 -11.21 -30.73
C LEU A 727 -8.20 -9.77 -31.28
N PRO A 728 -9.33 -9.04 -31.37
CA PRO A 728 -9.34 -7.62 -31.68
C PRO A 728 -8.44 -6.79 -30.74
N LYS A 729 -7.86 -5.70 -31.25
CA LYS A 729 -6.92 -4.83 -30.51
C LYS A 729 -7.47 -4.37 -29.15
N GLY A 730 -8.77 -4.09 -29.07
CA GLY A 730 -9.46 -3.71 -27.83
C GLY A 730 -9.42 -4.81 -26.75
N LEU A 731 -9.53 -6.09 -27.13
CA LEU A 731 -9.47 -7.21 -26.18
C LEU A 731 -8.03 -7.58 -25.80
N LYS A 732 -7.06 -7.37 -26.69
CA LYS A 732 -5.63 -7.54 -26.38
C LYS A 732 -5.15 -6.60 -25.27
N SER A 733 -5.72 -5.40 -25.18
CA SER A 733 -5.40 -4.42 -24.12
C SER A 733 -5.72 -4.92 -22.70
N ASN A 734 -6.65 -5.87 -22.57
CA ASN A 734 -7.02 -6.50 -21.29
C ASN A 734 -6.01 -7.56 -20.82
N ARG A 735 -4.91 -7.76 -21.55
CA ARG A 735 -3.84 -8.74 -21.25
C ARG A 735 -4.41 -10.17 -21.04
N PRO A 736 -5.09 -10.75 -22.05
CA PRO A 736 -5.68 -12.08 -21.95
C PRO A 736 -4.61 -13.14 -21.64
N ARG A 737 -5.00 -14.22 -20.96
CA ARG A 737 -4.08 -15.29 -20.55
C ARG A 737 -4.65 -16.67 -20.88
N VAL A 738 -3.81 -17.51 -21.48
CA VAL A 738 -4.09 -18.94 -21.65
C VAL A 738 -3.87 -19.67 -20.32
N GLU A 739 -4.88 -20.39 -19.85
CA GLU A 739 -4.87 -21.09 -18.56
C GLU A 739 -5.49 -22.48 -18.72
N LYS A 740 -5.17 -23.44 -17.83
CA LYS A 740 -5.83 -24.76 -17.86
C LYS A 740 -7.29 -24.66 -17.45
N VAL A 741 -8.15 -25.38 -18.16
CA VAL A 741 -9.61 -25.45 -17.90
C VAL A 741 -9.88 -25.91 -16.47
N SER A 742 -9.16 -26.92 -15.98
CA SER A 742 -9.29 -27.46 -14.61
C SER A 742 -9.12 -26.41 -13.51
N ILE A 743 -8.19 -25.47 -13.67
CA ILE A 743 -7.96 -24.36 -12.72
C ILE A 743 -9.19 -23.44 -12.68
N LYS A 744 -9.83 -23.24 -13.83
CA LYS A 744 -10.97 -22.32 -13.98
C LYS A 744 -12.29 -22.96 -13.61
N GLN A 745 -12.48 -24.26 -13.86
CA GLN A 745 -13.59 -25.04 -13.33
C GLN A 745 -13.60 -25.02 -11.79
N ALA A 746 -12.43 -25.26 -11.16
CA ALA A 746 -12.31 -25.18 -9.70
C ALA A 746 -12.67 -23.78 -9.15
N LEU A 747 -12.28 -22.72 -9.86
CA LEU A 747 -12.64 -21.34 -9.51
C LEU A 747 -14.13 -21.05 -9.73
N PHE A 748 -14.72 -21.56 -10.82
CA PHE A 748 -16.15 -21.45 -11.09
C PHE A 748 -16.95 -22.09 -9.95
N HIS A 749 -16.66 -23.35 -9.60
CA HIS A 749 -17.35 -24.07 -8.53
C HIS A 749 -17.12 -23.46 -7.15
N LYS A 750 -15.96 -22.82 -6.90
CA LYS A 750 -15.70 -22.12 -5.64
C LYS A 750 -16.66 -20.94 -5.43
N TYR A 751 -16.92 -20.15 -6.46
CA TYR A 751 -17.63 -18.86 -6.32
C TYR A 751 -19.08 -18.88 -6.82
N ASN A 752 -19.53 -19.93 -7.51
CA ASN A 752 -20.86 -20.01 -8.13
C ASN A 752 -21.68 -21.23 -7.65
N LYS A 753 -21.42 -21.68 -6.42
CA LYS A 753 -22.18 -22.76 -5.75
C LYS A 753 -23.61 -22.31 -5.44
N ASN A 754 -24.47 -22.35 -6.47
CA ASN A 754 -25.94 -22.41 -6.42
C ASN A 754 -26.53 -22.89 -7.77
N TYR A 755 -25.78 -23.66 -8.57
CA TYR A 755 -26.30 -24.36 -9.75
C TYR A 755 -26.12 -25.87 -9.53
N SER A 756 -27.24 -26.57 -9.26
CA SER A 756 -27.57 -27.99 -9.52
C SER A 756 -26.44 -29.04 -9.28
N THR A 757 -26.46 -29.92 -8.27
CA THR A 757 -27.38 -31.07 -8.03
C THR A 757 -27.96 -31.71 -9.29
N ASN A 758 -27.12 -32.43 -10.05
CA ASN A 758 -27.41 -33.78 -10.57
C ASN A 758 -26.20 -34.30 -11.38
N LEU A 759 -25.42 -35.20 -10.80
CA LEU A 759 -24.73 -36.24 -11.54
C LEU A 759 -25.31 -37.54 -11.02
N GLY A 760 -26.30 -38.05 -11.76
CA GLY A 760 -26.77 -39.41 -11.61
C GLY A 760 -25.66 -40.38 -12.02
N SER A 761 -25.56 -41.46 -11.25
CA SER A 761 -25.08 -42.79 -11.63
C SER A 761 -24.64 -42.98 -13.08
N ILE A 762 -23.36 -43.27 -13.29
CA ILE A 762 -22.76 -44.55 -13.76
C ILE A 762 -21.25 -44.48 -13.52
#